data_AF-A0A091FDW7-F1
#
_entry.id   AF-A0A091FDW7-F1
#
_cell.length_a   1.000
_cell.length_b   1.000
_cell.length_c   1.000
_cell.angle_alpha   90.00
_cell.angle_beta   90.00
_cell.angle_gamma   90.00
#
_symmetry.space_group_name_H-M   'P 1'
#
loop_
_entity.id
_entity.type
_entity.pdbx_description
1 polymer ?
#
loop_
_entity_poly.entity_id
_entity_poly.type
_entity_poly.pdbx_seq_one_letter_code
_entity_poly.pdbx_strand_id
1 'polypeptide(L)'
;MNISRRGFLKVSGAVGGGVALSSLGFNLSPTRAYADELNKMNRVKIAKQTTTICCYCSCGCGLVCSTDKATNKIINIEGDADHPINEGALCAKGSGFFQMTEANEHRLRKVLYRRPGGDKWEEKDWEWALPRMARLIKDTRDKNFIKTNAKGELVNRCEAIGHYGSSNVDNEECWLITAMSRALGIVYMDHQARVCHSPSVGALAESFGRGSMTNHYIDMKNADVILIMGSNMAENHPMGFRWVTKAQEKGAKVIHVDPRFTRTSARCDFHVPLRSGTDIPFLGGMINYIIEKKKYFKEYVLNYTHASFIVSKDYYFKDGLFSGYDAGKRKYNKDTWAFDKDANGIPQRDMTLQHPRCVFQLMRTHYSRYTLDKVSSITGVSKENLLKVYEIYSSTGVPDKAGTECYALGWTQHTVGVENIRAMTLVQMLLGNVGIAGGGINAMRGEPNVQGSTDQAILYHILPGYMKQPSASLDTLEKYLTKYTPVSKDPQSANYYQNYPKFFNSLMKAFFGDKATKENEFGYNWLPKIDDGKHYSTMHMFDQMYKGKIKGFFCIGADNAVSSPNTGKVRKGLEKLDWLIGENIFDNETYQFWRGPGVDTKNIKTEVFLLPASASMEKEGSISNSGRMVQWKQKACDGPDQCIPVGEITIKIMDAVKKLYAKEGGVHTEPILNLYWDYLDKQGHFDALEVAKQMNGRFLKDTVIEDKAKGTKILYKKGQCVPGFGNLQDDGSTCSGNWVHCGQFGADGENKMAKRGKDDPTGLGLYPNWSYVWPVNRRILYNRCSVDLNGKPYNPKRNILEWKGDKWVGDVPDGPWPPMADKAKGKYPFIMQRDGLGAFFGQNMADGPFPEHYEPLEGPLAKNPMSGQLINPAIEIFNSDMDKIARASEKFPYVCTTYSCTEHWCSGALTRWQAWLLEAQPEQYIEIGGQLAEKLGIKNGEHVKVSSVRGAVTSCVAMVTQRLKPFTIEGKTVHQVGMPFNYGWLFPKDTKDDSTNFLTPSVGDANTFCPEYKAFMVNVTKL
;
A
#
# COMPACT_ATOMS: atom_id res chain seq x y z
N MET A 1 54.22 11.66 -4.36
CA MET A 1 54.21 10.30 -3.80
C MET A 1 55.64 9.79 -3.73
N ASN A 2 56.18 9.57 -2.53
CA ASN A 2 57.50 8.94 -2.36
C ASN A 2 57.34 7.42 -2.40
N ILE A 3 57.51 6.83 -3.59
CA ILE A 3 57.58 5.36 -3.72
C ILE A 3 58.94 4.92 -3.18
N SER A 4 58.92 4.09 -2.13
CA SER A 4 60.15 3.48 -1.62
C SER A 4 60.76 2.54 -2.67
N ARG A 5 62.07 2.32 -2.64
CA ARG A 5 62.76 1.33 -3.52
C ARG A 5 62.08 -0.05 -3.52
N ARG A 6 61.49 -0.45 -2.38
CA ARG A 6 60.71 -1.68 -2.22
C ARG A 6 59.33 -1.62 -2.89
N GLY A 7 58.71 -0.45 -2.91
CA GLY A 7 57.48 -0.16 -3.68
C GLY A 7 57.73 -0.14 -5.18
N PHE A 8 58.84 0.43 -5.64
CA PHE A 8 59.23 0.40 -7.05
C PHE A 8 59.48 -1.04 -7.51
N LEU A 9 60.25 -1.85 -6.77
CA LEU A 9 60.48 -3.26 -7.13
C LEU A 9 59.22 -4.14 -7.14
N LYS A 10 58.22 -3.85 -6.30
CA LYS A 10 56.91 -4.55 -6.34
C LYS A 10 56.08 -4.17 -7.56
N VAL A 11 56.10 -2.89 -7.96
CA VAL A 11 55.39 -2.39 -9.15
C VAL A 11 56.09 -2.86 -10.44
N SER A 12 57.42 -2.81 -10.48
CA SER A 12 58.22 -3.30 -11.61
C SER A 12 58.14 -4.83 -11.76
N GLY A 13 58.05 -5.57 -10.65
CA GLY A 13 57.84 -7.02 -10.65
C GLY A 13 56.47 -7.44 -11.20
N ALA A 14 55.43 -6.62 -11.03
CA ALA A 14 54.08 -6.89 -11.54
C ALA A 14 53.96 -6.68 -13.06
N VAL A 15 54.71 -5.74 -13.64
CA VAL A 15 54.65 -5.44 -15.08
C VAL A 15 55.63 -6.30 -15.89
N GLY A 16 56.83 -6.57 -15.37
CA GLY A 16 57.81 -7.44 -16.04
C GLY A 16 57.64 -8.94 -15.78
N GLY A 17 57.08 -9.33 -14.63
CA GLY A 17 56.93 -10.74 -14.22
C GLY A 17 55.68 -11.44 -14.77
N GLY A 18 54.63 -10.69 -15.13
CA GLY A 18 53.37 -11.27 -15.60
C GLY A 18 53.48 -12.06 -16.91
N VAL A 19 54.36 -11.65 -17.82
CA VAL A 19 54.61 -12.37 -19.08
C VAL A 19 55.42 -13.65 -18.82
N ALA A 20 56.48 -13.57 -17.99
CA ALA A 20 57.34 -14.70 -17.66
C ALA A 20 56.65 -15.78 -16.78
N LEU A 21 55.74 -15.38 -15.89
CA LEU A 21 54.99 -16.31 -15.02
C LEU A 21 53.89 -17.07 -15.76
N SER A 22 53.27 -16.45 -16.78
CA SER A 22 52.28 -17.13 -17.63
C SER A 22 52.91 -18.23 -18.50
N SER A 23 54.14 -18.01 -18.98
CA SER A 23 54.91 -19.02 -19.73
C SER A 23 55.47 -20.15 -18.87
N LEU A 24 55.43 -20.01 -17.53
CA LEU A 24 55.86 -21.01 -16.55
C LEU A 24 54.69 -21.76 -15.89
N GLY A 25 53.45 -21.57 -16.37
CA GLY A 25 52.28 -22.33 -15.91
C GLY A 25 51.63 -21.82 -14.61
N PHE A 26 52.00 -20.63 -14.11
CA PHE A 26 51.36 -20.05 -12.92
C PHE A 26 50.04 -19.35 -13.26
N ASN A 27 49.00 -19.66 -12.49
CA ASN A 27 47.68 -19.07 -12.62
C ASN A 27 47.68 -17.59 -12.17
N LEU A 28 47.51 -16.67 -13.10
CA LEU A 28 47.49 -15.21 -12.87
C LEU A 28 46.13 -14.65 -12.43
N SER A 29 45.09 -15.48 -12.38
CA SER A 29 43.74 -15.06 -11.96
C SER A 29 43.70 -14.40 -10.57
N PRO A 30 44.43 -14.88 -9.55
CA PRO A 30 44.45 -14.22 -8.23
C PRO A 30 45.08 -12.82 -8.26
N THR A 31 46.13 -12.64 -9.07
CA THR A 31 46.81 -11.34 -9.21
C THR A 31 45.95 -10.34 -10.01
N ARG A 32 45.25 -10.80 -11.05
CA ARG A 32 44.26 -9.99 -11.77
C ARG A 32 43.08 -9.61 -10.88
N ALA A 33 42.49 -10.57 -10.16
CA ALA A 33 41.41 -10.30 -9.22
C ALA A 33 41.81 -9.27 -8.15
N TYR A 34 43.01 -9.40 -7.58
CA TYR A 34 43.53 -8.43 -6.61
C TYR A 34 43.79 -7.04 -7.22
N ALA A 35 44.33 -6.99 -8.44
CA ALA A 35 44.51 -5.73 -9.16
C ALA A 35 43.17 -5.07 -9.52
N ASP A 36 42.17 -5.86 -9.90
CA ASP A 36 40.81 -5.41 -10.18
C ASP A 36 40.10 -4.92 -8.91
N GLU A 37 40.31 -5.58 -7.76
CA GLU A 37 39.84 -5.11 -6.45
C GLU A 37 40.49 -3.78 -6.04
N LEU A 38 41.82 -3.66 -6.15
CA LEU A 38 42.53 -2.41 -5.87
C LEU A 38 42.06 -1.29 -6.82
N ASN A 39 41.88 -1.58 -8.10
CA ASN A 39 41.35 -0.65 -9.08
C ASN A 39 39.90 -0.26 -8.76
N LYS A 40 39.04 -1.22 -8.36
CA LYS A 40 37.67 -0.93 -7.92
C LYS A 40 37.65 -0.06 -6.68
N MET A 41 38.45 -0.37 -5.64
CA MET A 41 38.56 0.45 -4.43
C MET A 41 39.05 1.87 -4.76
N ASN A 42 40.05 2.01 -5.62
CA ASN A 42 40.56 3.31 -6.06
C ASN A 42 39.51 4.08 -6.87
N ARG A 43 38.76 3.41 -7.76
CA ARG A 43 37.66 4.02 -8.55
C ARG A 43 36.49 4.44 -7.67
N VAL A 44 36.12 3.65 -6.67
CA VAL A 44 35.06 4.00 -5.69
C VAL A 44 35.46 5.23 -4.87
N LYS A 45 36.74 5.34 -4.45
CA LYS A 45 37.23 6.51 -3.70
C LYS A 45 37.14 7.83 -4.46
N ILE A 46 37.21 7.80 -5.80
CA ILE A 46 37.12 9.00 -6.65
C ILE A 46 35.77 9.16 -7.36
N ALA A 47 34.87 8.18 -7.19
CA ALA A 47 33.53 8.18 -7.78
C ALA A 47 32.67 9.33 -7.23
N LYS A 48 31.70 9.79 -8.03
CA LYS A 48 30.62 10.65 -7.55
C LYS A 48 29.72 9.80 -6.65
N GLN A 49 29.55 10.20 -5.40
CA GLN A 49 28.60 9.57 -4.48
C GLN A 49 27.24 10.27 -4.60
N THR A 50 26.16 9.51 -4.69
CA THR A 50 24.80 10.05 -4.78
C THR A 50 23.86 9.20 -3.96
N THR A 51 22.94 9.83 -3.23
CA THR A 51 21.97 9.12 -2.39
C THR A 51 20.68 8.83 -3.15
N THR A 52 20.17 7.61 -2.99
CA THR A 52 18.86 7.21 -3.53
C THR A 52 18.13 6.34 -2.50
N ILE A 53 16.93 5.87 -2.84
CA ILE A 53 16.11 5.02 -1.97
C ILE A 53 15.81 3.69 -2.66
N CYS A 54 15.86 2.60 -1.88
CA CYS A 54 15.53 1.26 -2.32
C CYS A 54 14.11 1.17 -2.93
N CYS A 55 13.98 0.48 -4.08
CA CYS A 55 12.73 0.39 -4.85
C CYS A 55 11.95 -0.91 -4.66
N TYR A 56 12.13 -1.60 -3.52
CA TYR A 56 11.42 -2.85 -3.22
C TYR A 56 10.34 -2.61 -2.16
N CYS A 57 10.55 -2.98 -0.91
CA CYS A 57 9.53 -2.81 0.13
C CYS A 57 9.47 -1.37 0.67
N SER A 58 8.36 -1.06 1.32
CA SER A 58 8.08 0.24 1.94
C SER A 58 8.92 0.59 3.17
N CYS A 59 9.96 -0.20 3.52
CA CYS A 59 10.94 0.22 4.53
C CYS A 59 11.60 1.56 4.15
N GLY A 60 11.81 1.80 2.85
CA GLY A 60 12.39 3.04 2.35
C GLY A 60 13.83 3.22 2.79
N CYS A 61 14.66 2.20 2.59
CA CYS A 61 16.07 2.20 2.99
C CYS A 61 16.88 3.15 2.10
N GLY A 62 17.74 3.96 2.72
CA GLY A 62 18.68 4.81 1.99
C GLY A 62 19.82 3.99 1.39
N LEU A 63 20.22 4.37 0.18
CA LEU A 63 21.30 3.78 -0.61
C LEU A 63 22.30 4.86 -1.02
N VAL A 64 23.55 4.46 -1.21
CA VAL A 64 24.61 5.28 -1.81
C VAL A 64 25.06 4.61 -3.11
N CYS A 65 24.98 5.35 -4.22
CA CYS A 65 25.49 4.95 -5.52
C CYS A 65 26.86 5.60 -5.75
N SER A 66 27.85 4.79 -6.11
CA SER A 66 29.16 5.26 -6.58
C SER A 66 29.20 5.25 -8.11
N THR A 67 29.13 6.43 -8.72
CA THR A 67 29.17 6.61 -10.19
C THR A 67 30.57 7.01 -10.64
N ASP A 68 31.14 6.26 -11.59
CA ASP A 68 32.41 6.60 -12.21
C ASP A 68 32.25 7.86 -13.09
N LYS A 69 33.04 8.90 -12.79
CA LYS A 69 32.93 10.20 -13.46
C LYS A 69 33.35 10.18 -14.93
N ALA A 70 34.20 9.24 -15.34
CA ALA A 70 34.68 9.15 -16.73
C ALA A 70 33.66 8.43 -17.63
N THR A 71 32.91 7.48 -17.08
CA THR A 71 31.96 6.66 -17.86
C THR A 71 30.50 6.98 -17.58
N ASN A 72 30.21 7.74 -16.52
CA ASN A 72 28.87 7.97 -15.97
C ASN A 72 28.13 6.68 -15.54
N LYS A 73 28.86 5.57 -15.38
CA LYS A 73 28.30 4.27 -14.99
C LYS A 73 28.41 4.04 -13.50
N ILE A 74 27.40 3.43 -12.91
CA ILE A 74 27.45 3.01 -11.51
C ILE A 74 28.38 1.79 -11.40
N ILE A 75 29.30 1.82 -10.44
CA ILE A 75 30.26 0.73 -10.17
C ILE A 75 30.05 0.06 -8.81
N ASN A 76 29.26 0.68 -7.93
CA ASN A 76 28.87 0.13 -6.64
C ASN A 76 27.55 0.75 -6.15
N ILE A 77 26.73 -0.05 -5.46
CA ILE A 77 25.61 0.43 -4.66
C ILE A 77 25.64 -0.27 -3.31
N GLU A 78 25.54 0.50 -2.24
CA GLU A 78 25.51 0.00 -0.86
C GLU A 78 24.50 0.79 -0.02
N GLY A 79 24.33 0.40 1.25
CA GLY A 79 23.41 1.08 2.15
C GLY A 79 23.96 2.42 2.65
N ASP A 80 23.08 3.40 2.79
CA ASP A 80 23.42 4.70 3.38
C ASP A 80 23.57 4.59 4.90
N ALA A 81 24.82 4.69 5.38
CA ALA A 81 25.17 4.61 6.80
C ALA A 81 24.52 5.71 7.65
N ASP A 82 24.20 6.86 7.05
CA ASP A 82 23.54 7.96 7.77
C ASP A 82 22.03 7.80 7.84
N HIS A 83 21.44 6.93 7.02
CA HIS A 83 20.00 6.80 6.95
C HIS A 83 19.41 6.17 8.22
N PRO A 84 18.50 6.84 8.93
CA PRO A 84 18.12 6.49 10.29
C PRO A 84 17.28 5.21 10.38
N ILE A 85 16.73 4.71 9.27
CA ILE A 85 15.96 3.44 9.26
C ILE A 85 16.89 2.23 9.18
N ASN A 86 17.84 2.25 8.25
CA ASN A 86 18.65 1.07 7.92
C ASN A 86 20.10 1.16 8.41
N GLU A 87 20.63 2.36 8.68
CA GLU A 87 21.98 2.57 9.21
C GLU A 87 23.04 1.79 8.40
N GLY A 88 22.95 1.86 7.06
CA GLY A 88 23.84 1.15 6.13
C GLY A 88 23.47 -0.31 5.84
N ALA A 89 22.57 -0.93 6.61
CA ALA A 89 22.16 -2.31 6.36
C ALA A 89 21.23 -2.44 5.15
N LEU A 90 21.27 -3.61 4.50
CA LEU A 90 20.37 -3.99 3.41
C LEU A 90 19.97 -5.47 3.52
N CYS A 91 18.77 -5.80 3.02
CA CYS A 91 18.34 -7.17 2.82
C CYS A 91 18.82 -7.70 1.46
N ALA A 92 18.63 -9.00 1.18
CA ALA A 92 19.02 -9.64 -0.08
C ALA A 92 18.63 -8.81 -1.33
N LYS A 93 17.36 -8.38 -1.41
CA LYS A 93 16.88 -7.52 -2.51
C LYS A 93 17.66 -6.22 -2.63
N GLY A 94 17.86 -5.52 -1.50
CA GLY A 94 18.61 -4.26 -1.46
C GLY A 94 20.07 -4.44 -1.85
N SER A 95 20.71 -5.53 -1.41
CA SER A 95 22.08 -5.87 -1.81
C SER A 95 22.19 -6.25 -3.29
N GLY A 96 21.15 -6.88 -3.86
CA GLY A 96 21.05 -7.20 -5.28
C GLY A 96 20.75 -6.00 -6.19
N PHE A 97 20.50 -4.81 -5.63
CA PHE A 97 20.04 -3.63 -6.36
C PHE A 97 20.99 -3.14 -7.46
N PHE A 98 22.30 -3.44 -7.37
CA PHE A 98 23.25 -3.18 -8.47
C PHE A 98 22.82 -3.86 -9.80
N GLN A 99 22.16 -5.02 -9.73
CA GLN A 99 21.65 -5.75 -10.89
C GLN A 99 20.37 -5.13 -11.48
N MET A 100 19.91 -3.99 -10.96
CA MET A 100 18.90 -3.14 -11.61
C MET A 100 19.53 -2.17 -12.61
N THR A 101 20.85 -1.99 -12.61
CA THR A 101 21.54 -1.03 -13.50
C THR A 101 21.76 -1.63 -14.90
N GLU A 102 22.37 -0.85 -15.81
CA GLU A 102 22.76 -1.33 -17.14
C GLU A 102 23.78 -2.50 -17.12
N ALA A 103 24.38 -2.82 -15.97
CA ALA A 103 25.21 -4.00 -15.80
C ALA A 103 24.44 -5.32 -15.98
N ASN A 104 23.11 -5.28 -15.87
CA ASN A 104 22.25 -6.40 -16.20
C ASN A 104 21.89 -6.37 -17.70
N GLU A 105 22.30 -7.41 -18.43
CA GLU A 105 22.08 -7.51 -19.88
C GLU A 105 20.59 -7.61 -20.26
N HIS A 106 19.72 -8.01 -19.35
CA HIS A 106 18.28 -8.15 -19.60
C HIS A 106 17.51 -6.84 -19.48
N ARG A 107 18.18 -5.73 -19.11
CA ARG A 107 17.54 -4.41 -19.05
C ARG A 107 16.85 -4.07 -20.37
N LEU A 108 15.60 -3.60 -20.26
CA LEU A 108 14.90 -3.01 -21.39
C LEU A 108 15.63 -1.72 -21.80
N ARG A 109 15.92 -1.56 -23.10
CA ARG A 109 16.76 -0.48 -23.63
C ARG A 109 16.11 0.37 -24.71
N LYS A 110 15.12 -0.19 -25.41
CA LYS A 110 14.44 0.42 -26.56
C LYS A 110 12.95 0.20 -26.47
N VAL A 111 12.18 1.01 -27.21
CA VAL A 111 10.74 0.75 -27.37
C VAL A 111 10.55 -0.56 -28.13
N LEU A 112 9.80 -1.48 -27.51
CA LEU A 112 9.40 -2.74 -28.14
C LEU A 112 7.94 -2.65 -28.55
N TYR A 113 7.68 -2.98 -29.81
CA TYR A 113 6.35 -2.99 -30.39
C TYR A 113 6.00 -4.38 -30.91
N ARG A 114 4.80 -4.86 -30.62
CA ARG A 114 4.25 -6.07 -31.21
C ARG A 114 2.98 -5.70 -32.00
N ARG A 115 3.03 -5.95 -33.31
CA ARG A 115 1.90 -5.78 -34.23
C ARG A 115 0.82 -6.86 -34.03
N PRO A 116 -0.43 -6.64 -34.47
CA PRO A 116 -1.47 -7.67 -34.44
C PRO A 116 -1.02 -8.96 -35.12
N GLY A 117 -1.21 -10.10 -34.45
CA GLY A 117 -0.80 -11.43 -34.94
C GLY A 117 0.72 -11.67 -35.02
N GLY A 118 1.56 -10.72 -34.58
CA GLY A 118 3.02 -10.85 -34.58
C GLY A 118 3.53 -11.79 -33.48
N ASP A 119 4.60 -12.53 -33.77
CA ASP A 119 5.21 -13.54 -32.91
C ASP A 119 6.51 -13.08 -32.22
N LYS A 120 6.95 -11.86 -32.49
CA LYS A 120 8.17 -11.26 -31.95
C LYS A 120 8.01 -9.77 -31.71
N TRP A 121 8.88 -9.23 -30.86
CA TRP A 121 9.06 -7.79 -30.70
C TRP A 121 9.74 -7.18 -31.93
N GLU A 122 9.29 -5.99 -32.31
CA GLU A 122 9.96 -5.08 -33.23
C GLU A 122 10.53 -3.90 -32.41
N GLU A 123 11.82 -3.61 -32.56
CA GLU A 123 12.40 -2.40 -31.98
C GLU A 123 11.90 -1.17 -32.76
N LYS A 124 11.49 -0.13 -32.04
CA LYS A 124 11.03 1.15 -32.56
C LYS A 124 11.65 2.28 -31.75
N ASP A 125 11.50 3.49 -32.26
CA ASP A 125 11.89 4.71 -31.57
C ASP A 125 10.67 5.47 -31.05
N TRP A 126 10.89 6.37 -30.09
CA TRP A 126 9.86 7.23 -29.51
C TRP A 126 9.10 8.06 -30.55
N GLU A 127 9.78 8.56 -31.59
CA GLU A 127 9.17 9.35 -32.67
C GLU A 127 8.11 8.57 -33.45
N TRP A 128 8.30 7.25 -33.61
CA TRP A 128 7.32 6.38 -34.25
C TRP A 128 6.21 5.98 -33.27
N ALA A 129 6.57 5.63 -32.03
CA ALA A 129 5.64 5.07 -31.07
C ALA A 129 4.60 6.09 -30.57
N LEU A 130 5.02 7.33 -30.30
CA LEU A 130 4.16 8.36 -29.69
C LEU A 130 2.93 8.70 -30.56
N PRO A 131 3.05 9.00 -31.86
CA PRO A 131 1.88 9.27 -32.70
C PRO A 131 0.91 8.09 -32.79
N ARG A 132 1.42 6.85 -32.83
CA ARG A 132 0.58 5.64 -32.88
C ARG A 132 -0.18 5.43 -31.57
N MET A 133 0.50 5.53 -30.43
CA MET A 133 -0.13 5.43 -29.11
C MET A 133 -1.19 6.51 -28.92
N ALA A 134 -0.87 7.78 -29.22
CA ALA A 134 -1.81 8.89 -29.09
C ALA A 134 -3.06 8.70 -29.97
N ARG A 135 -2.89 8.17 -31.18
CA ARG A 135 -4.00 7.82 -32.08
C ARG A 135 -4.91 6.75 -31.48
N LEU A 136 -4.33 5.65 -31.01
CA LEU A 136 -5.08 4.55 -30.38
C LEU A 136 -5.88 5.05 -29.17
N ILE A 137 -5.27 5.88 -28.33
CA ILE A 137 -5.93 6.48 -27.16
C ILE A 137 -7.09 7.38 -27.60
N LYS A 138 -6.86 8.30 -28.54
CA LYS A 138 -7.89 9.22 -29.04
C LYS A 138 -9.07 8.47 -29.65
N ASP A 139 -8.81 7.56 -30.58
CA ASP A 139 -9.85 6.83 -31.31
C ASP A 139 -10.67 5.95 -30.36
N THR A 140 -10.02 5.29 -29.39
CA THR A 140 -10.70 4.49 -28.38
C THR A 140 -11.59 5.36 -27.49
N ARG A 141 -11.07 6.51 -27.04
CA ARG A 141 -11.84 7.45 -26.21
C ARG A 141 -13.02 8.03 -26.98
N ASP A 142 -12.80 8.63 -28.16
CA ASP A 142 -13.83 9.28 -28.96
C ASP A 142 -14.99 8.32 -29.28
N LYS A 143 -14.68 7.08 -29.66
CA LYS A 143 -15.69 6.06 -29.99
C LYS A 143 -16.53 5.60 -28.81
N ASN A 144 -15.97 5.60 -27.59
CA ASN A 144 -16.58 4.94 -26.42
C ASN A 144 -16.87 5.90 -25.26
N PHE A 145 -16.82 7.21 -25.48
CA PHE A 145 -17.04 8.19 -24.44
C PHE A 145 -18.50 8.25 -24.01
N ILE A 146 -18.74 8.21 -22.71
CA ILE A 146 -20.06 8.26 -22.09
C ILE A 146 -20.24 9.66 -21.51
N LYS A 147 -21.00 10.51 -22.22
CA LYS A 147 -21.37 11.84 -21.73
C LYS A 147 -22.40 11.73 -20.61
N THR A 148 -23.48 10.99 -20.86
CA THR A 148 -24.54 10.71 -19.89
C THR A 148 -24.69 9.21 -19.68
N ASN A 149 -24.99 8.78 -18.45
CA ASN A 149 -25.26 7.38 -18.15
C ASN A 149 -26.70 6.99 -18.59
N ALA A 150 -27.07 5.72 -18.36
CA ALA A 150 -28.39 5.20 -18.71
C ALA A 150 -29.57 5.89 -17.97
N LYS A 151 -29.30 6.63 -16.89
CA LYS A 151 -30.29 7.43 -16.15
C LYS A 151 -30.39 8.89 -16.65
N GLY A 152 -29.60 9.26 -17.66
CA GLY A 152 -29.53 10.64 -18.17
C GLY A 152 -28.64 11.57 -17.35
N GLU A 153 -27.93 11.06 -16.33
CA GLU A 153 -27.05 11.85 -15.47
C GLU A 153 -25.72 12.14 -16.19
N LEU A 154 -25.14 13.34 -16.01
CA LEU A 154 -23.86 13.73 -16.61
C LEU A 154 -22.70 13.00 -15.92
N VAL A 155 -21.90 12.26 -16.69
CA VAL A 155 -20.81 11.44 -16.14
C VAL A 155 -19.45 11.63 -16.83
N ASN A 156 -19.40 12.10 -18.07
CA ASN A 156 -18.17 12.46 -18.79
C ASN A 156 -16.99 11.49 -18.58
N ARG A 157 -17.18 10.21 -18.90
CA ARG A 157 -16.18 9.16 -18.64
C ARG A 157 -15.93 8.24 -19.83
N CYS A 158 -14.79 7.55 -19.79
CA CYS A 158 -14.43 6.48 -20.71
C CYS A 158 -14.30 5.17 -19.90
N GLU A 159 -15.18 4.20 -20.20
CA GLU A 159 -15.14 2.85 -19.60
C GLU A 159 -14.35 1.84 -20.47
N ALA A 160 -13.95 2.21 -21.68
CA ALA A 160 -13.26 1.34 -22.63
C ALA A 160 -11.72 1.37 -22.50
N ILE A 161 -11.18 2.21 -21.62
CA ILE A 161 -9.75 2.26 -21.31
C ILE A 161 -9.59 1.94 -19.82
N GLY A 162 -8.71 0.98 -19.52
CA GLY A 162 -8.31 0.64 -18.17
C GLY A 162 -6.88 1.13 -17.87
N HIS A 163 -6.59 1.36 -16.60
CA HIS A 163 -5.27 1.72 -16.11
C HIS A 163 -4.93 0.91 -14.85
N TYR A 164 -3.77 0.25 -14.85
CA TYR A 164 -3.22 -0.39 -13.66
C TYR A 164 -1.79 0.06 -13.40
N GLY A 165 -1.53 0.51 -12.16
CA GLY A 165 -0.19 0.78 -11.65
C GLY A 165 0.26 2.26 -11.74
N SER A 166 1.32 2.67 -11.04
CA SER A 166 2.19 1.81 -10.23
C SER A 166 2.46 2.36 -8.84
N SER A 167 2.75 1.47 -7.90
CA SER A 167 3.41 1.76 -6.62
C SER A 167 4.94 1.70 -6.67
N ASN A 168 5.53 1.36 -7.83
CA ASN A 168 6.98 1.32 -8.04
C ASN A 168 7.55 2.62 -8.66
N VAL A 169 6.70 3.60 -8.94
CA VAL A 169 7.08 4.90 -9.53
C VAL A 169 7.04 6.01 -8.48
N ASP A 170 7.69 7.13 -8.76
CA ASP A 170 7.83 8.25 -7.84
C ASP A 170 6.48 8.97 -7.65
N ASN A 171 6.34 9.73 -6.56
CA ASN A 171 5.13 10.48 -6.23
C ASN A 171 4.72 11.45 -7.34
N GLU A 172 5.71 12.08 -7.95
CA GLU A 172 5.54 13.04 -9.04
C GLU A 172 5.01 12.33 -10.30
N GLU A 173 5.52 11.13 -10.58
CA GLU A 173 5.06 10.28 -11.67
C GLU A 173 3.63 9.76 -11.40
N CYS A 174 3.32 9.39 -10.14
CA CYS A 174 1.97 9.01 -9.72
C CYS A 174 0.97 10.15 -9.94
N TRP A 175 1.36 11.38 -9.62
CA TRP A 175 0.51 12.56 -9.81
C TRP A 175 0.21 12.80 -11.29
N LEU A 176 1.21 12.70 -12.16
CA LEU A 176 1.04 12.82 -13.62
C LEU A 176 0.09 11.74 -14.16
N ILE A 177 0.27 10.48 -13.73
CA ILE A 177 -0.60 9.36 -14.10
C ILE A 177 -2.06 9.64 -13.73
N THR A 178 -2.31 10.12 -12.51
CA THR A 178 -3.66 10.49 -12.06
C THR A 178 -4.23 11.63 -12.89
N ALA A 179 -3.49 12.72 -13.05
CA ALA A 179 -3.93 13.89 -13.81
C ALA A 179 -4.30 13.52 -15.26
N MET A 180 -3.42 12.78 -15.95
CA MET A 180 -3.67 12.26 -17.31
C MET A 180 -4.93 11.37 -17.35
N SER A 181 -5.01 10.38 -16.46
CA SER A 181 -6.11 9.41 -16.47
C SER A 181 -7.46 10.06 -16.23
N ARG A 182 -7.55 11.02 -15.30
CA ARG A 182 -8.79 11.76 -15.03
C ARG A 182 -9.17 12.68 -16.19
N ALA A 183 -8.21 13.36 -16.83
CA ALA A 183 -8.48 14.18 -18.01
C ALA A 183 -8.98 13.37 -19.21
N LEU A 184 -8.49 12.13 -19.35
CA LEU A 184 -8.99 11.18 -20.35
C LEU A 184 -10.39 10.61 -19.99
N GLY A 185 -10.88 10.85 -18.78
CA GLY A 185 -12.16 10.35 -18.29
C GLY A 185 -12.12 8.90 -17.79
N ILE A 186 -10.93 8.33 -17.56
CA ILE A 186 -10.78 6.92 -17.16
C ILE A 186 -11.34 6.71 -15.75
N VAL A 187 -12.19 5.68 -15.60
CA VAL A 187 -12.77 5.26 -14.30
C VAL A 187 -12.33 3.87 -13.86
N TYR A 188 -11.93 3.00 -14.78
CA TYR A 188 -11.24 1.75 -14.43
C TYR A 188 -9.75 2.04 -14.22
N MET A 189 -9.44 2.56 -13.04
CA MET A 189 -8.09 2.94 -12.66
C MET A 189 -7.81 2.43 -11.25
N ASP A 190 -6.83 1.57 -11.09
CA ASP A 190 -6.39 1.07 -9.79
C ASP A 190 -4.87 0.82 -9.83
N HIS A 191 -4.31 0.43 -8.69
CA HIS A 191 -2.91 0.02 -8.58
C HIS A 191 -2.77 -1.01 -7.46
N GLN A 192 -1.53 -1.34 -7.10
CA GLN A 192 -1.21 -2.39 -6.13
C GLN A 192 -1.88 -2.21 -4.76
N ALA A 193 -2.23 -1.00 -4.31
CA ALA A 193 -2.99 -0.85 -3.06
C ALA A 193 -4.33 -1.59 -3.07
N ARG A 194 -5.01 -1.71 -4.21
CA ARG A 194 -6.28 -2.46 -4.32
C ARG A 194 -6.13 -3.90 -3.87
N VAL A 195 -5.03 -4.54 -4.25
CA VAL A 195 -4.77 -5.96 -3.97
C VAL A 195 -3.94 -6.16 -2.70
N CYS A 196 -3.71 -5.08 -1.94
CA CYS A 196 -2.77 -5.04 -0.83
C CYS A 196 -3.38 -4.32 0.38
N HIS A 197 -3.31 -2.98 0.45
CA HIS A 197 -3.65 -2.20 1.65
C HIS A 197 -4.98 -1.42 1.59
N SER A 198 -5.80 -1.56 0.55
CA SER A 198 -7.13 -0.94 0.57
C SER A 198 -7.93 -1.32 1.82
N PRO A 199 -7.88 -2.55 2.36
CA PRO A 199 -8.56 -2.88 3.62
C PRO A 199 -7.97 -2.15 4.83
N SER A 200 -6.66 -1.92 4.88
CA SER A 200 -6.05 -1.07 5.91
C SER A 200 -6.62 0.34 5.87
N VAL A 201 -6.80 0.90 4.66
CA VAL A 201 -7.39 2.24 4.52
C VAL A 201 -8.84 2.24 5.00
N GLY A 202 -9.64 1.26 4.60
CA GLY A 202 -11.04 1.13 5.02
C GLY A 202 -11.19 1.03 6.54
N ALA A 203 -10.43 0.14 7.17
CA ALA A 203 -10.50 -0.12 8.61
C ALA A 203 -9.97 1.05 9.45
N LEU A 204 -8.75 1.52 9.16
CA LEU A 204 -8.08 2.54 9.99
C LEU A 204 -8.74 3.92 9.81
N ALA A 205 -9.24 4.25 8.61
CA ALA A 205 -9.98 5.48 8.41
C ALA A 205 -11.29 5.50 9.20
N GLU A 206 -12.01 4.38 9.25
CA GLU A 206 -13.20 4.28 10.10
C GLU A 206 -12.86 4.33 11.59
N SER A 207 -11.79 3.68 12.03
CA SER A 207 -11.39 3.66 13.44
C SER A 207 -10.85 5.00 13.93
N PHE A 208 -9.95 5.62 13.16
CA PHE A 208 -9.11 6.73 13.63
C PHE A 208 -9.20 7.99 12.75
N GLY A 209 -9.94 7.94 11.64
CA GLY A 209 -10.07 9.03 10.68
C GLY A 209 -8.96 9.10 9.62
N ARG A 210 -7.94 8.22 9.64
CA ARG A 210 -6.94 8.09 8.55
C ARG A 210 -6.58 6.64 8.28
N GLY A 211 -6.29 6.34 7.01
CA GLY A 211 -5.98 4.98 6.55
C GLY A 211 -4.52 4.52 6.69
N SER A 212 -3.62 5.38 7.19
CA SER A 212 -2.15 5.19 7.16
C SER A 212 -1.60 4.40 8.37
N MET A 213 -0.35 3.93 8.26
CA MET A 213 0.42 3.49 9.43
C MET A 213 0.45 4.62 10.49
N THR A 214 0.16 4.28 11.74
CA THR A 214 0.00 5.30 12.81
C THR A 214 1.34 5.83 13.29
N ASN A 215 2.35 4.97 13.35
CA ASN A 215 3.71 5.28 13.81
C ASN A 215 4.70 5.07 12.64
N HIS A 216 5.95 4.72 12.92
CA HIS A 216 6.99 4.45 11.93
C HIS A 216 7.96 3.35 12.40
N TYR A 217 8.76 2.78 11.50
CA TYR A 217 9.62 1.62 11.80
C TYR A 217 10.54 1.81 13.01
N ILE A 218 11.22 2.96 13.09
CA ILE A 218 12.17 3.25 14.17
C ILE A 218 11.49 3.23 15.56
N ASP A 219 10.25 3.68 15.64
CA ASP A 219 9.50 3.78 16.90
C ASP A 219 9.19 2.40 17.52
N MET A 220 9.20 1.33 16.72
CA MET A 220 9.00 -0.04 17.24
C MET A 220 10.03 -0.41 18.32
N LYS A 221 11.22 0.22 18.32
CA LYS A 221 12.27 0.04 19.35
C LYS A 221 11.84 0.44 20.76
N ASN A 222 10.72 1.15 20.87
CA ASN A 222 10.18 1.69 22.12
C ASN A 222 9.07 0.80 22.70
N ALA A 223 8.62 -0.26 22.00
CA ALA A 223 7.55 -1.13 22.47
C ALA A 223 7.97 -2.02 23.65
N ASP A 224 7.01 -2.40 24.51
CA ASP A 224 7.18 -3.46 25.52
C ASP A 224 6.65 -4.81 25.04
N VAL A 225 5.64 -4.78 24.17
CA VAL A 225 5.10 -5.97 23.52
C VAL A 225 4.88 -5.68 22.04
N ILE A 226 5.38 -6.56 21.18
CA ILE A 226 5.20 -6.51 19.74
C ILE A 226 4.44 -7.76 19.35
N LEU A 227 3.22 -7.58 18.84
CA LEU A 227 2.48 -8.65 18.17
C LEU A 227 2.70 -8.51 16.67
N ILE A 228 3.09 -9.62 16.05
CA ILE A 228 3.24 -9.74 14.60
C ILE A 228 2.21 -10.78 14.18
N MET A 229 1.05 -10.31 13.71
CA MET A 229 -0.05 -11.15 13.27
C MET A 229 -0.53 -10.67 11.91
N GLY A 230 -0.64 -11.60 10.95
CA GLY A 230 -0.92 -11.24 9.55
C GLY A 230 0.28 -10.57 8.84
N SER A 231 1.51 -10.83 9.29
CA SER A 231 2.74 -10.41 8.62
C SER A 231 3.89 -11.39 8.84
N ASN A 232 4.73 -11.55 7.82
CA ASN A 232 6.02 -12.22 7.91
C ASN A 232 7.17 -11.20 7.79
N MET A 233 7.30 -10.38 8.82
CA MET A 233 8.07 -9.13 8.79
C MET A 233 9.57 -9.30 8.52
N ALA A 234 10.20 -10.38 8.99
CA ALA A 234 11.63 -10.63 8.79
C ALA A 234 11.96 -10.98 7.33
N GLU A 235 10.96 -11.35 6.52
CA GLU A 235 11.11 -11.63 5.10
C GLU A 235 10.63 -10.47 4.22
N ASN A 236 9.48 -9.89 4.58
CA ASN A 236 8.80 -8.89 3.77
C ASN A 236 9.25 -7.45 4.09
N HIS A 237 9.71 -7.21 5.32
CA HIS A 237 10.20 -5.91 5.80
C HIS A 237 11.47 -6.06 6.68
N PRO A 238 12.55 -6.69 6.19
CA PRO A 238 13.67 -7.09 7.06
C PRO A 238 14.32 -5.90 7.79
N MET A 239 14.39 -4.74 7.15
CA MET A 239 14.95 -3.52 7.76
C MET A 239 14.00 -2.88 8.78
N GLY A 240 12.69 -3.07 8.65
CA GLY A 240 11.74 -2.79 9.72
C GLY A 240 11.97 -3.72 10.91
N PHE A 241 12.21 -5.01 10.66
CA PHE A 241 12.35 -6.05 11.69
C PHE A 241 13.56 -5.81 12.60
N ARG A 242 14.59 -5.10 12.11
CA ARG A 242 15.72 -4.65 12.92
C ARG A 242 15.27 -3.89 14.19
N TRP A 243 14.22 -3.06 14.07
CA TRP A 243 13.71 -2.29 15.20
C TRP A 243 12.89 -3.13 16.19
N VAL A 244 12.32 -4.25 15.73
CA VAL A 244 11.74 -5.29 16.59
C VAL A 244 12.83 -5.95 17.43
N THR A 245 13.97 -6.32 16.81
CA THR A 245 15.11 -6.89 17.54
C THR A 245 15.66 -5.90 18.58
N LYS A 246 15.78 -4.61 18.24
CA LYS A 246 16.20 -3.57 19.20
C LYS A 246 15.23 -3.39 20.37
N ALA A 247 13.93 -3.63 20.16
CA ALA A 247 12.96 -3.64 21.27
C ALA A 247 13.16 -4.89 22.14
N GLN A 248 13.36 -6.06 21.51
CA GLN A 248 13.60 -7.33 22.21
C GLN A 248 14.87 -7.30 23.06
N GLU A 249 15.95 -6.69 22.57
CA GLU A 249 17.20 -6.45 23.32
C GLU A 249 16.98 -5.58 24.58
N LYS A 250 15.94 -4.73 24.58
CA LYS A 250 15.52 -3.93 25.74
C LYS A 250 14.49 -4.64 26.63
N GLY A 251 14.17 -5.90 26.34
CA GLY A 251 13.24 -6.73 27.11
C GLY A 251 11.82 -6.80 26.56
N ALA A 252 11.53 -6.24 25.38
CA ALA A 252 10.20 -6.36 24.78
C ALA A 252 9.87 -7.82 24.46
N LYS A 253 8.60 -8.21 24.64
CA LYS A 253 8.09 -9.52 24.22
C LYS A 253 7.61 -9.47 22.78
N VAL A 254 8.14 -10.36 21.94
CA VAL A 254 7.78 -10.45 20.52
C VAL A 254 7.01 -11.73 20.26
N ILE A 255 5.77 -11.61 19.83
CA ILE A 255 4.84 -12.71 19.58
C ILE A 255 4.58 -12.78 18.07
N HIS A 256 4.70 -13.98 17.49
CA HIS A 256 4.33 -14.20 16.09
C HIS A 256 3.16 -15.17 15.96
N VAL A 257 2.07 -14.69 15.35
CA VAL A 257 0.86 -15.48 15.08
C VAL A 257 0.72 -15.64 13.57
N ASP A 258 1.02 -16.84 13.07
CA ASP A 258 1.02 -17.15 11.63
C ASP A 258 0.74 -18.65 11.44
N PRO A 259 0.00 -19.08 10.40
CA PRO A 259 -0.21 -20.50 10.10
C PRO A 259 1.09 -21.30 9.93
N ARG A 260 2.20 -20.63 9.59
CA ARG A 260 3.49 -21.21 9.28
C ARG A 260 4.53 -20.76 10.30
N PHE A 261 5.47 -21.64 10.61
CA PHE A 261 6.71 -21.22 11.25
C PHE A 261 7.64 -20.61 10.17
N THR A 262 7.82 -19.30 10.22
CA THR A 262 8.56 -18.49 9.24
C THR A 262 9.93 -18.04 9.77
N ARG A 263 10.70 -17.29 8.95
CA ARG A 263 11.94 -16.65 9.43
C ARG A 263 11.68 -15.61 10.53
N THR A 264 10.50 -14.97 10.55
CA THR A 264 10.06 -14.16 11.70
C THR A 264 9.91 -15.01 12.96
N SER A 265 9.23 -16.15 12.84
CA SER A 265 8.97 -17.05 13.99
C SER A 265 10.26 -17.46 14.70
N ALA A 266 11.32 -17.70 13.93
CA ALA A 266 12.64 -18.08 14.43
C ALA A 266 13.33 -17.01 15.31
N ARG A 267 12.84 -15.77 15.30
CA ARG A 267 13.40 -14.63 16.06
C ARG A 267 12.46 -14.09 17.14
N CYS A 268 11.23 -14.62 17.23
CA CYS A 268 10.26 -14.20 18.23
C CYS A 268 10.39 -15.02 19.52
N ASP A 269 9.88 -14.50 20.64
CA ASP A 269 9.88 -15.22 21.92
C ASP A 269 9.09 -16.53 21.83
N PHE A 270 7.99 -16.54 21.06
CA PHE A 270 7.29 -17.77 20.66
C PHE A 270 6.38 -17.56 19.44
N HIS A 271 6.06 -18.67 18.78
CA HIS A 271 5.17 -18.76 17.63
C HIS A 271 3.84 -19.41 18.02
N VAL A 272 2.73 -18.89 17.46
CA VAL A 272 1.39 -19.44 17.63
C VAL A 272 0.78 -19.76 16.26
N PRO A 273 0.55 -21.04 15.95
CA PRO A 273 -0.01 -21.44 14.66
C PRO A 273 -1.51 -21.18 14.60
N LEU A 274 -1.94 -20.33 13.66
CA LEU A 274 -3.34 -19.95 13.45
C LEU A 274 -3.83 -20.41 12.07
N ARG A 275 -5.01 -21.03 11.98
CA ARG A 275 -5.63 -21.35 10.68
C ARG A 275 -5.87 -20.07 9.86
N SER A 276 -5.51 -20.10 8.57
CA SER A 276 -5.83 -19.01 7.64
C SER A 276 -7.33 -18.70 7.59
N GLY A 277 -7.67 -17.41 7.72
CA GLY A 277 -9.06 -16.92 7.70
C GLY A 277 -9.76 -16.96 9.06
N THR A 278 -9.01 -17.00 10.18
CA THR A 278 -9.58 -17.07 11.54
C THR A 278 -9.04 -16.02 12.50
N ASP A 279 -8.53 -14.93 11.95
CA ASP A 279 -7.98 -13.82 12.73
C ASP A 279 -9.05 -13.11 13.58
N ILE A 280 -10.28 -12.91 13.06
CA ILE A 280 -11.39 -12.34 13.84
C ILE A 280 -11.73 -13.19 15.07
N PRO A 281 -11.91 -14.53 14.99
CA PRO A 281 -12.05 -15.36 16.18
C PRO A 281 -10.94 -15.15 17.22
N PHE A 282 -9.68 -15.12 16.78
CA PHE A 282 -8.54 -14.90 17.68
C PHE A 282 -8.61 -13.52 18.37
N LEU A 283 -8.85 -12.45 17.60
CA LEU A 283 -8.91 -11.08 18.13
C LEU A 283 -10.19 -10.83 18.93
N GLY A 284 -11.32 -11.42 18.54
CA GLY A 284 -12.59 -11.37 19.27
C GLY A 284 -12.48 -12.02 20.64
N GLY A 285 -11.75 -13.13 20.75
CA GLY A 285 -11.40 -13.74 22.03
C GLY A 285 -10.51 -12.82 22.89
N MET A 286 -9.57 -12.10 22.28
CA MET A 286 -8.72 -11.14 22.98
C MET A 286 -9.53 -9.95 23.50
N ILE A 287 -10.47 -9.42 22.70
CA ILE A 287 -11.38 -8.34 23.10
C ILE A 287 -12.23 -8.79 24.30
N ASN A 288 -12.83 -9.98 24.21
CA ASN A 288 -13.60 -10.58 25.31
C ASN A 288 -12.74 -10.71 26.57
N TYR A 289 -11.52 -11.25 26.46
CA TYR A 289 -10.59 -11.39 27.58
C TYR A 289 -10.23 -10.05 28.22
N ILE A 290 -9.91 -9.03 27.42
CA ILE A 290 -9.56 -7.68 27.92
C ILE A 290 -10.72 -7.07 28.70
N ILE A 291 -11.96 -7.18 28.18
CA ILE A 291 -13.16 -6.62 28.82
C ILE A 291 -13.47 -7.37 30.11
N GLU A 292 -13.59 -8.69 30.08
CA GLU A 292 -13.99 -9.49 31.24
C GLU A 292 -12.94 -9.49 32.36
N LYS A 293 -11.65 -9.40 32.01
CA LYS A 293 -10.56 -9.27 32.99
C LYS A 293 -10.25 -7.82 33.37
N LYS A 294 -10.99 -6.85 32.85
CA LYS A 294 -10.81 -5.41 33.10
C LYS A 294 -9.36 -4.94 32.87
N LYS A 295 -8.73 -5.45 31.80
CA LYS A 295 -7.35 -5.13 31.40
C LYS A 295 -7.26 -3.91 30.46
N TYR A 296 -8.36 -3.20 30.23
CA TYR A 296 -8.40 -2.01 29.39
C TYR A 296 -7.97 -0.76 30.15
N PHE A 297 -7.33 0.18 29.47
CA PHE A 297 -6.97 1.48 30.05
C PHE A 297 -8.21 2.37 30.12
N LYS A 298 -8.90 2.31 31.27
CA LYS A 298 -10.24 2.93 31.46
C LYS A 298 -10.30 4.42 31.10
N GLU A 299 -9.27 5.21 31.45
CA GLU A 299 -9.27 6.65 31.18
C GLU A 299 -9.20 6.94 29.68
N TYR A 300 -8.33 6.23 28.95
CA TYR A 300 -8.24 6.32 27.49
C TYR A 300 -9.57 5.92 26.83
N VAL A 301 -10.11 4.76 27.22
CA VAL A 301 -11.38 4.23 26.68
C VAL A 301 -12.50 5.24 26.86
N LEU A 302 -12.62 5.84 28.06
CA LEU A 302 -13.70 6.76 28.37
C LEU A 302 -13.58 8.10 27.63
N ASN A 303 -12.37 8.64 27.52
CA ASN A 303 -12.15 10.00 27.05
C ASN A 303 -11.90 10.10 25.54
N TYR A 304 -11.26 9.10 24.93
CA TYR A 304 -10.74 9.18 23.56
C TYR A 304 -11.47 8.29 22.56
N THR A 305 -12.52 7.57 22.98
CA THR A 305 -13.26 6.64 22.11
C THR A 305 -14.78 6.82 22.19
N HIS A 306 -15.50 6.18 21.27
CA HIS A 306 -16.96 6.09 21.27
C HIS A 306 -17.55 5.22 22.40
N ALA A 307 -16.77 4.69 23.34
CA ALA A 307 -17.26 3.75 24.36
C ALA A 307 -18.55 4.20 25.08
N SER A 308 -18.68 5.50 25.37
CA SER A 308 -19.84 6.06 26.04
C SER A 308 -21.02 6.41 25.13
N PHE A 309 -20.87 6.39 23.80
CA PHE A 309 -21.91 6.81 22.87
C PHE A 309 -23.11 5.85 22.91
N ILE A 310 -24.33 6.38 22.87
CA ILE A 310 -25.57 5.59 22.87
C ILE A 310 -25.97 5.23 21.44
N VAL A 311 -26.15 3.94 21.15
CA VAL A 311 -26.56 3.42 19.84
C VAL A 311 -28.08 3.27 19.75
N SER A 312 -28.68 3.79 18.66
CA SER A 312 -30.12 3.75 18.37
C SER A 312 -30.70 2.35 18.56
N LYS A 313 -31.88 2.25 19.18
CA LYS A 313 -32.61 0.99 19.42
C LYS A 313 -32.82 0.11 18.18
N ASP A 314 -32.76 0.68 16.98
CA ASP A 314 -32.95 -0.05 15.72
C ASP A 314 -31.76 -0.99 15.40
N TYR A 315 -30.59 -0.74 16.00
CA TYR A 315 -29.46 -1.64 15.90
C TYR A 315 -29.69 -2.92 16.72
N TYR A 316 -29.50 -4.06 16.06
CA TYR A 316 -29.36 -5.38 16.68
C TYR A 316 -28.39 -6.26 15.89
N PHE A 317 -27.94 -7.34 16.52
CA PHE A 317 -27.18 -8.40 15.88
C PHE A 317 -27.83 -9.74 16.25
N LYS A 318 -28.14 -10.57 15.26
CA LYS A 318 -28.79 -11.86 15.45
C LYS A 318 -28.26 -12.86 14.43
N ASP A 319 -27.75 -13.98 14.94
CA ASP A 319 -27.33 -15.14 14.14
C ASP A 319 -26.41 -14.80 12.95
N GLY A 320 -25.40 -13.97 13.18
CA GLY A 320 -24.42 -13.60 12.15
C GLY A 320 -24.88 -12.50 11.20
N LEU A 321 -26.02 -11.85 11.47
CA LEU A 321 -26.52 -10.72 10.68
C LEU A 321 -26.81 -9.52 11.58
N PHE A 322 -26.41 -8.34 11.11
CA PHE A 322 -26.78 -7.06 11.73
C PHE A 322 -28.18 -6.62 11.27
N SER A 323 -28.76 -5.66 11.99
CA SER A 323 -29.99 -4.98 11.58
C SER A 323 -29.86 -4.37 10.18
N GLY A 324 -30.94 -4.42 9.40
CA GLY A 324 -31.02 -3.80 8.09
C GLY A 324 -30.51 -4.64 6.91
N TYR A 325 -30.25 -5.94 7.08
CA TYR A 325 -29.79 -6.80 5.99
C TYR A 325 -30.88 -7.06 4.93
N ASP A 326 -30.53 -6.84 3.66
CA ASP A 326 -31.29 -7.23 2.47
C ASP A 326 -30.56 -8.40 1.79
N ALA A 327 -31.10 -9.60 1.93
CA ALA A 327 -30.50 -10.83 1.38
C ALA A 327 -30.49 -10.86 -0.16
N GLY A 328 -31.48 -10.24 -0.81
CA GLY A 328 -31.56 -10.20 -2.27
C GLY A 328 -30.48 -9.30 -2.88
N LYS A 329 -30.08 -8.25 -2.16
CA LYS A 329 -29.02 -7.33 -2.58
C LYS A 329 -27.66 -7.61 -1.96
N ARG A 330 -27.61 -8.50 -0.95
CA ARG A 330 -26.41 -8.76 -0.13
C ARG A 330 -25.83 -7.46 0.46
N LYS A 331 -26.71 -6.60 1.00
CA LYS A 331 -26.35 -5.26 1.49
C LYS A 331 -27.10 -4.92 2.77
N TYR A 332 -26.55 -4.02 3.57
CA TYR A 332 -27.18 -3.51 4.78
C TYR A 332 -27.71 -2.09 4.59
N ASN A 333 -28.87 -1.80 5.19
CA ASN A 333 -29.29 -0.45 5.52
C ASN A 333 -28.58 0.01 6.82
N LYS A 334 -27.58 0.87 6.63
CA LYS A 334 -26.72 1.37 7.71
C LYS A 334 -27.38 2.45 8.57
N ASP A 335 -28.57 2.95 8.20
CA ASP A 335 -29.33 3.91 9.01
C ASP A 335 -29.72 3.31 10.37
N THR A 336 -29.85 1.98 10.44
CA THR A 336 -30.10 1.26 11.70
C THR A 336 -28.88 1.29 12.65
N TRP A 337 -27.69 1.66 12.17
CA TRP A 337 -26.44 1.71 12.93
C TRP A 337 -26.12 3.15 13.36
N ALA A 338 -27.14 3.94 13.70
CA ALA A 338 -26.98 5.33 14.13
C ALA A 338 -26.67 5.47 15.63
N PHE A 339 -26.08 6.60 16.01
CA PHE A 339 -26.03 7.02 17.42
C PHE A 339 -27.26 7.89 17.73
N ASP A 340 -27.82 7.71 18.92
CA ASP A 340 -28.83 8.62 19.44
C ASP A 340 -28.17 9.97 19.71
N LYS A 341 -28.88 11.05 19.36
CA LYS A 341 -28.38 12.42 19.49
C LYS A 341 -29.23 13.20 20.50
N ASP A 342 -28.62 14.17 21.16
CA ASP A 342 -29.32 15.12 22.01
C ASP A 342 -30.08 16.19 21.18
N ALA A 343 -30.75 17.13 21.86
CA ALA A 343 -31.47 18.22 21.21
C ALA A 343 -30.58 19.12 20.34
N ASN A 344 -29.27 19.15 20.60
CA ASN A 344 -28.29 19.89 19.82
C ASN A 344 -27.76 19.08 18.63
N GLY A 345 -28.11 17.80 18.49
CA GLY A 345 -27.61 16.94 17.43
C GLY A 345 -26.22 16.35 17.72
N ILE A 346 -25.77 16.40 18.97
CA ILE A 346 -24.52 15.79 19.45
C ILE A 346 -24.84 14.35 19.92
N PRO A 347 -24.01 13.34 19.61
CA PRO A 347 -24.23 11.98 20.11
C PRO A 347 -24.37 11.94 21.64
N GLN A 348 -25.43 11.30 22.14
CA GLN A 348 -25.64 11.12 23.58
C GLN A 348 -24.56 10.21 24.15
N ARG A 349 -24.14 10.49 25.39
CA ARG A 349 -23.05 9.77 26.05
C ARG A 349 -23.43 9.36 27.48
N ASP A 350 -23.18 8.11 27.84
CA ASP A 350 -23.16 7.64 29.22
C ASP A 350 -21.73 7.41 29.68
N MET A 351 -21.20 8.35 30.47
CA MET A 351 -19.83 8.29 30.98
C MET A 351 -19.63 7.24 32.09
N THR A 352 -20.70 6.64 32.61
CA THR A 352 -20.61 5.50 33.55
C THR A 352 -20.36 4.16 32.84
N LEU A 353 -20.57 4.13 31.52
CA LEU A 353 -20.53 2.94 30.66
C LEU A 353 -21.51 1.85 31.11
N GLN A 354 -22.61 2.17 31.81
CA GLN A 354 -23.59 1.21 32.30
C GLN A 354 -24.83 1.11 31.43
N HIS A 355 -25.13 2.15 30.62
CA HIS A 355 -26.28 2.14 29.74
C HIS A 355 -26.20 0.95 28.79
N PRO A 356 -27.25 0.10 28.68
CA PRO A 356 -27.17 -1.16 27.94
C PRO A 356 -26.93 -0.97 26.44
N ARG A 357 -27.20 0.23 25.92
CA ARG A 357 -26.97 0.63 24.53
C ARG A 357 -25.72 1.47 24.32
N CYS A 358 -24.90 1.73 25.36
CA CYS A 358 -23.62 2.37 25.09
C CYS A 358 -22.74 1.40 24.29
N VAL A 359 -21.89 1.93 23.43
CA VAL A 359 -21.02 1.12 22.55
C VAL A 359 -20.21 0.10 23.34
N PHE A 360 -19.74 0.45 24.54
CA PHE A 360 -18.99 -0.48 25.39
C PHE A 360 -19.81 -1.72 25.79
N GLN A 361 -21.08 -1.56 26.21
CA GLN A 361 -21.93 -2.69 26.60
C GLN A 361 -22.36 -3.55 25.39
N LEU A 362 -22.61 -2.92 24.25
CA LEU A 362 -22.91 -3.63 23.00
C LEU A 362 -21.71 -4.43 22.51
N MET A 363 -20.50 -3.86 22.58
CA MET A 363 -19.25 -4.55 22.26
C MET A 363 -19.02 -5.74 23.20
N ARG A 364 -19.18 -5.54 24.51
CA ARG A 364 -19.10 -6.62 25.50
C ARG A 364 -20.06 -7.76 25.18
N THR A 365 -21.31 -7.42 24.85
CA THR A 365 -22.34 -8.42 24.48
C THR A 365 -21.96 -9.16 23.20
N HIS A 366 -21.54 -8.46 22.16
CA HIS A 366 -21.15 -9.04 20.87
C HIS A 366 -20.03 -10.07 21.00
N TYR A 367 -18.97 -9.70 21.74
CA TYR A 367 -17.77 -10.52 21.90
C TYR A 367 -17.86 -11.59 23.00
N SER A 368 -18.90 -11.59 23.84
CA SER A 368 -19.12 -12.62 24.87
C SER A 368 -19.16 -14.05 24.31
N ARG A 369 -19.57 -14.22 23.05
CA ARG A 369 -19.63 -15.50 22.31
C ARG A 369 -18.25 -16.06 21.97
N TYR A 370 -17.20 -15.23 21.95
CA TYR A 370 -15.83 -15.61 21.61
C TYR A 370 -15.12 -16.15 22.87
N THR A 371 -15.64 -17.27 23.38
CA THR A 371 -15.04 -17.97 24.53
C THR A 371 -13.75 -18.65 24.12
N LEU A 372 -12.87 -18.91 25.10
CA LEU A 372 -11.59 -19.60 24.86
C LEU A 372 -11.77 -20.93 24.10
N ASP A 373 -12.80 -21.68 24.45
CA ASP A 373 -13.15 -22.97 23.83
C ASP A 373 -13.58 -22.81 22.38
N LYS A 374 -14.45 -21.84 22.13
CA LYS A 374 -14.96 -21.56 20.79
C LYS A 374 -13.85 -21.06 19.88
N VAL A 375 -13.02 -20.14 20.36
CA VAL A 375 -11.87 -19.61 19.62
C VAL A 375 -10.87 -20.73 19.32
N SER A 376 -10.54 -21.57 20.31
CA SER A 376 -9.62 -22.71 20.11
C SER A 376 -10.13 -23.66 19.03
N SER A 377 -11.43 -24.01 19.07
CA SER A 377 -12.05 -24.94 18.11
C SER A 377 -12.06 -24.41 16.66
N ILE A 378 -12.28 -23.10 16.48
CA ILE A 378 -12.35 -22.47 15.13
C ILE A 378 -10.96 -22.23 14.54
N THR A 379 -10.02 -21.79 15.38
CA THR A 379 -8.69 -21.33 14.96
C THR A 379 -7.66 -22.45 14.88
N GLY A 380 -7.87 -23.53 15.64
CA GLY A 380 -6.87 -24.58 15.86
C GLY A 380 -5.76 -24.20 16.85
N VAL A 381 -5.82 -23.00 17.44
CA VAL A 381 -4.87 -22.57 18.47
C VAL A 381 -5.26 -23.21 19.80
N SER A 382 -4.29 -23.80 20.49
CA SER A 382 -4.51 -24.34 21.84
C SER A 382 -4.96 -23.24 22.81
N LYS A 383 -5.86 -23.59 23.75
CA LYS A 383 -6.29 -22.70 24.84
C LYS A 383 -5.13 -22.08 25.62
N GLU A 384 -4.05 -22.83 25.85
CA GLU A 384 -2.83 -22.36 26.52
C GLU A 384 -2.17 -21.20 25.76
N ASN A 385 -1.87 -21.39 24.47
CA ASN A 385 -1.31 -20.34 23.63
C ASN A 385 -2.23 -19.11 23.52
N LEU A 386 -3.55 -19.30 23.42
CA LEU A 386 -4.49 -18.18 23.43
C LEU A 386 -4.37 -17.36 24.72
N LEU A 387 -4.45 -18.01 25.88
CA LEU A 387 -4.31 -17.35 27.18
C LEU A 387 -2.96 -16.66 27.32
N LYS A 388 -1.87 -17.32 26.91
CA LYS A 388 -0.52 -16.76 26.95
C LYS A 388 -0.40 -15.47 26.14
N VAL A 389 -0.90 -15.45 24.90
CA VAL A 389 -0.88 -14.23 24.08
C VAL A 389 -1.78 -13.16 24.68
N TYR A 390 -3.00 -13.51 25.08
CA TYR A 390 -3.96 -12.55 25.64
C TYR A 390 -3.42 -11.89 26.90
N GLU A 391 -2.81 -12.66 27.80
CA GLU A 391 -2.20 -12.14 29.02
C GLU A 391 -1.02 -11.21 28.74
N ILE A 392 -0.09 -11.63 27.88
CA ILE A 392 1.10 -10.82 27.56
C ILE A 392 0.70 -9.53 26.86
N TYR A 393 -0.13 -9.60 25.82
CA TYR A 393 -0.50 -8.42 25.04
C TYR A 393 -1.35 -7.44 25.84
N SER A 394 -2.35 -7.94 26.59
CA SER A 394 -3.20 -7.10 27.44
C SER A 394 -2.47 -6.51 28.65
N SER A 395 -1.25 -6.98 28.97
CA SER A 395 -0.40 -6.34 29.98
C SER A 395 -0.01 -4.91 29.62
N THR A 396 -0.22 -4.49 28.37
CA THR A 396 0.03 -3.13 27.88
C THR A 396 -1.14 -2.17 28.12
N GLY A 397 -2.27 -2.64 28.68
CA GLY A 397 -3.44 -1.81 29.01
C GLY A 397 -3.27 -0.91 30.23
N VAL A 398 -2.05 -0.39 30.42
CA VAL A 398 -1.62 0.47 31.53
C VAL A 398 -0.80 1.63 30.96
N PRO A 399 -0.82 2.81 31.58
CA PRO A 399 -0.25 4.03 30.99
C PRO A 399 1.26 4.00 30.76
N ASP A 400 2.01 3.17 31.49
CA ASP A 400 3.46 3.11 31.45
C ASP A 400 4.03 2.02 30.52
N LYS A 401 3.16 1.26 29.83
CA LYS A 401 3.55 0.27 28.83
C LYS A 401 3.01 0.59 27.44
N ALA A 402 3.61 -0.01 26.42
CA ALA A 402 3.21 0.16 25.02
C ALA A 402 3.19 -1.19 24.30
N GLY A 403 2.05 -1.49 23.68
CA GLY A 403 1.87 -2.61 22.76
C GLY A 403 1.72 -2.11 21.33
N THR A 404 2.44 -2.72 20.38
CA THR A 404 2.27 -2.42 18.96
C THR A 404 1.88 -3.66 18.18
N GLU A 405 1.06 -3.47 17.15
CA GLU A 405 0.74 -4.51 16.17
C GLU A 405 1.44 -4.25 14.85
N CYS A 406 2.07 -5.29 14.30
CA CYS A 406 2.77 -5.28 13.03
C CYS A 406 2.12 -6.26 12.04
N TYR A 407 1.24 -5.76 11.17
CA TYR A 407 0.55 -6.57 10.16
C TYR A 407 0.81 -6.09 8.72
N ALA A 408 0.50 -6.94 7.74
CA ALA A 408 0.50 -6.61 6.31
C ALA A 408 -0.58 -7.44 5.56
N LEU A 409 -0.18 -8.22 4.57
CA LEU A 409 -1.08 -8.94 3.66
C LEU A 409 -1.83 -10.11 4.30
N GLY A 410 -1.34 -10.66 5.41
CA GLY A 410 -1.97 -11.79 6.08
C GLY A 410 -3.36 -11.46 6.63
N TRP A 411 -3.66 -10.18 6.87
CA TRP A 411 -4.99 -9.71 7.28
C TRP A 411 -5.81 -9.08 6.17
N THR A 412 -5.18 -8.47 5.17
CA THR A 412 -5.91 -7.69 4.16
C THR A 412 -6.51 -8.55 3.05
N GLN A 413 -5.93 -9.71 2.74
CA GLN A 413 -6.28 -10.50 1.56
C GLN A 413 -7.29 -11.61 1.86
N HIS A 414 -8.43 -11.21 2.43
CA HIS A 414 -9.59 -12.05 2.79
C HIS A 414 -10.90 -11.33 2.46
N THR A 415 -12.00 -12.06 2.38
CA THR A 415 -13.35 -11.45 2.25
C THR A 415 -13.77 -10.56 3.43
N VAL A 416 -13.07 -10.64 4.56
CA VAL A 416 -13.29 -9.88 5.80
C VAL A 416 -12.06 -9.05 6.18
N GLY A 417 -11.23 -8.66 5.21
CA GLY A 417 -9.93 -8.04 5.46
C GLY A 417 -10.01 -6.73 6.23
N VAL A 418 -11.03 -5.90 5.97
CA VAL A 418 -11.30 -4.68 6.76
C VAL A 418 -11.62 -5.05 8.20
N GLU A 419 -12.46 -6.06 8.42
CA GLU A 419 -12.91 -6.43 9.76
C GLU A 419 -11.83 -7.12 10.61
N ASN A 420 -10.90 -7.86 9.99
CA ASN A 420 -9.67 -8.34 10.67
C ASN A 420 -8.92 -7.17 11.32
N ILE A 421 -8.73 -6.09 10.56
CA ILE A 421 -7.95 -4.93 11.01
C ILE A 421 -8.77 -4.09 12.01
N ARG A 422 -10.08 -3.95 11.78
CA ARG A 422 -10.99 -3.30 12.73
C ARG A 422 -10.94 -3.98 14.09
N ALA A 423 -10.97 -5.30 14.17
CA ALA A 423 -10.85 -6.03 15.43
C ALA A 423 -9.59 -5.63 16.21
N MET A 424 -8.45 -5.53 15.53
CA MET A 424 -7.22 -5.06 16.17
C MET A 424 -7.28 -3.59 16.59
N THR A 425 -7.97 -2.73 15.84
CA THR A 425 -8.17 -1.34 16.27
C THR A 425 -8.96 -1.26 17.57
N LEU A 426 -9.91 -2.17 17.81
CA LEU A 426 -10.62 -2.25 19.09
C LEU A 426 -9.65 -2.67 20.20
N VAL A 427 -8.80 -3.68 19.97
CA VAL A 427 -7.78 -4.09 20.94
C VAL A 427 -6.86 -2.92 21.30
N GLN A 428 -6.30 -2.22 20.32
CA GLN A 428 -5.35 -1.13 20.60
C GLN A 428 -5.99 0.07 21.30
N MET A 429 -7.25 0.39 20.99
CA MET A 429 -7.98 1.45 21.71
C MET A 429 -8.39 1.01 23.13
N LEU A 430 -8.76 -0.26 23.34
CA LEU A 430 -9.02 -0.79 24.69
C LEU A 430 -7.78 -0.71 25.57
N LEU A 431 -6.60 -0.98 25.01
CA LEU A 431 -5.34 -0.94 25.73
C LEU A 431 -4.72 0.47 25.80
N GLY A 432 -5.27 1.45 25.09
CA GLY A 432 -4.74 2.82 25.05
C GLY A 432 -3.41 2.95 24.32
N ASN A 433 -3.11 2.04 23.39
CA ASN A 433 -1.85 1.97 22.68
C ASN A 433 -1.78 2.89 21.43
N VAL A 434 -2.87 3.52 20.99
CA VAL A 434 -2.85 4.38 19.80
C VAL A 434 -2.41 5.80 20.17
N GLY A 435 -1.43 6.33 19.44
CA GLY A 435 -0.91 7.68 19.63
C GLY A 435 0.25 7.79 20.63
N ILE A 436 0.88 6.69 21.01
CA ILE A 436 2.04 6.67 21.92
C ILE A 436 3.28 6.10 21.21
N ALA A 437 4.48 6.43 21.71
CA ALA A 437 5.72 5.81 21.26
C ALA A 437 5.78 4.32 21.66
N GLY A 438 6.21 3.47 20.73
CA GLY A 438 6.24 2.01 20.89
C GLY A 438 4.87 1.35 20.78
N GLY A 439 3.82 2.12 20.49
CA GLY A 439 2.45 1.64 20.36
C GLY A 439 1.97 1.59 18.92
N GLY A 440 0.67 1.87 18.76
CA GLY A 440 0.03 2.11 17.48
C GLY A 440 -0.23 0.85 16.66
N ILE A 441 -0.68 1.07 15.44
CA ILE A 441 -0.92 0.04 14.45
C ILE A 441 0.03 0.25 13.29
N ASN A 442 1.05 -0.59 13.26
CA ASN A 442 2.08 -0.60 12.24
C ASN A 442 1.62 -1.46 11.05
N ALA A 443 0.68 -0.90 10.29
CA ALA A 443 0.20 -1.45 9.03
C ALA A 443 1.29 -1.32 7.94
N MET A 444 2.21 -2.27 7.90
CA MET A 444 3.41 -2.21 7.07
C MET A 444 3.06 -2.32 5.59
N ARG A 445 3.28 -1.24 4.86
CA ARG A 445 2.98 -1.13 3.43
C ARG A 445 3.76 -2.13 2.60
N GLY A 446 3.23 -2.57 1.46
CA GLY A 446 3.94 -3.45 0.53
C GLY A 446 5.04 -2.71 -0.23
N GLU A 447 4.69 -2.22 -1.41
CA GLU A 447 5.58 -1.60 -2.40
C GLU A 447 6.24 -0.28 -1.98
N PRO A 448 7.33 0.18 -2.63
CA PRO A 448 8.22 1.18 -2.05
C PRO A 448 7.53 2.54 -1.95
N ASN A 449 6.57 2.79 -2.84
CA ASN A 449 5.76 3.99 -2.87
C ASN A 449 4.25 3.72 -2.84
N VAL A 450 3.77 2.57 -2.33
CA VAL A 450 2.31 2.31 -2.28
C VAL A 450 1.55 3.30 -1.42
N GLN A 451 2.22 3.87 -0.41
CA GLN A 451 1.66 4.98 0.35
C GLN A 451 1.45 6.19 -0.58
N GLY A 452 2.47 6.58 -1.34
CA GLY A 452 2.43 7.72 -2.24
C GLY A 452 1.47 7.56 -3.41
N SER A 453 1.45 6.41 -4.09
CA SER A 453 0.50 6.13 -5.17
C SER A 453 -0.96 6.08 -4.68
N THR A 454 -1.18 5.71 -3.42
CA THR A 454 -2.49 5.85 -2.75
C THR A 454 -2.80 7.30 -2.44
N ASP A 455 -1.82 8.08 -1.93
CA ASP A 455 -1.96 9.50 -1.66
C ASP A 455 -2.34 10.28 -2.94
N GLN A 456 -1.73 9.93 -4.08
CA GLN A 456 -2.01 10.50 -5.41
C GLN A 456 -3.23 9.87 -6.11
N ALA A 457 -3.92 8.93 -5.46
CA ALA A 457 -5.18 8.38 -5.93
C ALA A 457 -5.18 7.72 -7.32
N ILE A 458 -4.20 6.84 -7.57
CA ILE A 458 -4.27 5.84 -8.65
C ILE A 458 -5.29 4.74 -8.26
N LEU A 459 -6.52 5.15 -7.93
CA LEU A 459 -7.61 4.32 -7.38
C LEU A 459 -8.95 4.89 -7.81
N TYR A 460 -9.87 4.06 -8.26
CA TYR A 460 -11.09 4.54 -8.95
C TYR A 460 -11.98 5.43 -8.06
N HIS A 461 -12.03 5.12 -6.77
CA HIS A 461 -12.99 5.65 -5.79
C HIS A 461 -12.54 6.94 -5.06
N ILE A 462 -11.33 7.41 -5.31
CA ILE A 462 -10.78 8.61 -4.65
C ILE A 462 -10.02 9.53 -5.63
N LEU A 463 -9.85 10.78 -5.23
CA LEU A 463 -9.00 11.81 -5.81
C LEU A 463 -7.80 12.08 -4.87
N PRO A 464 -6.71 12.72 -5.35
CA PRO A 464 -5.53 12.99 -4.53
C PRO A 464 -5.86 13.61 -3.17
N GLY A 465 -5.16 13.17 -2.13
CA GLY A 465 -5.47 13.57 -0.75
C GLY A 465 -6.75 12.94 -0.19
N TYR A 466 -7.10 11.73 -0.65
CA TYR A 466 -8.21 10.93 -0.12
C TYR A 466 -9.61 11.56 -0.26
N MET A 467 -9.76 12.55 -1.14
CA MET A 467 -11.08 13.07 -1.50
C MET A 467 -11.86 12.00 -2.27
N LYS A 468 -13.18 11.96 -2.16
CA LYS A 468 -14.04 10.96 -2.81
C LYS A 468 -14.18 11.26 -4.31
N GLN A 469 -14.17 10.22 -5.13
CA GLN A 469 -14.54 10.35 -6.54
C GLN A 469 -16.02 10.80 -6.64
N PRO A 470 -16.35 11.81 -7.47
CA PRO A 470 -17.73 12.17 -7.75
C PRO A 470 -18.58 11.00 -8.27
N SER A 471 -19.79 10.86 -7.75
CA SER A 471 -20.81 9.95 -8.29
C SER A 471 -21.81 10.68 -9.18
N ALA A 472 -22.47 9.96 -10.08
CA ALA A 472 -23.34 10.51 -11.13
C ALA A 472 -24.48 11.41 -10.59
N SER A 473 -25.09 11.05 -9.46
CA SER A 473 -26.13 11.84 -8.80
C SER A 473 -25.66 13.19 -8.24
N LEU A 474 -24.35 13.43 -8.15
CA LEU A 474 -23.75 14.70 -7.72
C LEU A 474 -23.47 15.54 -8.97
N ASP A 475 -24.52 16.08 -9.56
CA ASP A 475 -24.47 16.86 -10.81
C ASP A 475 -23.77 18.24 -10.66
N THR A 476 -23.75 18.82 -9.46
CA THR A 476 -23.09 20.10 -9.17
C THR A 476 -21.99 19.98 -8.11
N LEU A 477 -21.07 20.95 -8.11
CA LEU A 477 -20.01 21.04 -7.11
C LEU A 477 -20.60 21.22 -5.71
N GLU A 478 -21.67 22.01 -5.58
CA GLU A 478 -22.35 22.24 -4.31
C GLU A 478 -22.87 20.93 -3.69
N LYS A 479 -23.58 20.09 -4.46
CA LYS A 479 -24.07 18.80 -3.96
C LYS A 479 -22.93 17.89 -3.53
N TYR A 480 -21.84 17.89 -4.29
CA TYR A 480 -20.65 17.12 -3.96
C TYR A 480 -19.98 17.59 -2.66
N LEU A 481 -19.77 18.90 -2.51
CA LEU A 481 -19.19 19.47 -1.30
C LEU A 481 -20.09 19.26 -0.08
N THR A 482 -21.40 19.45 -0.21
CA THR A 482 -22.36 19.18 0.87
C THR A 482 -22.33 17.71 1.31
N LYS A 483 -22.27 16.76 0.37
CA LYS A 483 -22.23 15.32 0.70
C LYS A 483 -20.96 14.89 1.43
N TYR A 484 -19.80 15.44 1.04
CA TYR A 484 -18.51 14.98 1.53
C TYR A 484 -17.84 15.88 2.58
N THR A 485 -18.46 17.02 2.90
CA THR A 485 -18.05 17.86 4.04
C THR A 485 -18.82 17.41 5.28
N PRO A 486 -18.24 16.57 6.16
CA PRO A 486 -18.92 16.19 7.40
C PRO A 486 -19.17 17.42 8.27
N VAL A 487 -20.28 17.42 9.01
CA VAL A 487 -20.64 18.46 9.98
C VAL A 487 -20.67 17.85 11.37
N SER A 488 -20.08 18.54 12.33
CA SER A 488 -20.18 18.23 13.75
C SER A 488 -20.64 19.47 14.50
N LYS A 489 -21.57 19.30 15.42
CA LYS A 489 -22.07 20.35 16.31
C LYS A 489 -21.37 20.34 17.67
N ASP A 490 -20.47 19.37 17.90
CA ASP A 490 -19.67 19.31 19.11
C ASP A 490 -18.52 20.33 19.04
N PRO A 491 -18.48 21.34 19.93
CA PRO A 491 -17.44 22.36 19.91
C PRO A 491 -16.04 21.81 20.20
N GLN A 492 -15.89 20.62 20.80
CA GLN A 492 -14.61 19.98 21.02
C GLN A 492 -14.17 19.09 19.85
N SER A 493 -15.07 18.77 18.90
CA SER A 493 -14.64 18.10 17.66
C SER A 493 -13.91 19.09 16.76
N ALA A 494 -12.74 18.67 16.26
CA ALA A 494 -12.02 19.42 15.25
C ALA A 494 -12.61 19.20 13.86
N ASN A 495 -13.15 18.00 13.59
CA ASN A 495 -13.75 17.59 12.32
C ASN A 495 -13.01 18.20 11.12
N TYR A 496 -11.72 17.89 10.95
CA TYR A 496 -10.85 18.67 10.09
C TYR A 496 -11.25 18.62 8.61
N TYR A 497 -11.98 17.58 8.22
CA TYR A 497 -12.65 17.48 6.92
C TYR A 497 -13.73 18.55 6.68
N GLN A 498 -14.08 19.40 7.65
CA GLN A 498 -14.85 20.62 7.38
C GLN A 498 -14.13 21.55 6.36
N ASN A 499 -12.83 21.38 6.17
CA ASN A 499 -12.02 22.10 5.16
C ASN A 499 -12.04 21.45 3.77
N TYR A 500 -12.89 20.44 3.53
CA TYR A 500 -12.99 19.74 2.25
C TYR A 500 -13.10 20.69 1.03
N PRO A 501 -13.89 21.79 1.06
CA PRO A 501 -13.95 22.74 -0.06
C PRO A 501 -12.59 23.35 -0.45
N LYS A 502 -11.75 23.67 0.54
CA LYS A 502 -10.41 24.23 0.30
C LYS A 502 -9.51 23.23 -0.42
N PHE A 503 -9.58 21.97 0.00
CA PHE A 503 -8.80 20.88 -0.59
C PHE A 503 -9.25 20.62 -2.02
N PHE A 504 -10.56 20.53 -2.25
CA PHE A 504 -11.11 20.23 -3.55
C PHE A 504 -10.84 21.35 -4.57
N ASN A 505 -11.13 22.60 -4.20
CA ASN A 505 -10.93 23.73 -5.11
C ASN A 505 -9.44 23.92 -5.41
N SER A 506 -8.56 23.73 -4.42
CA SER A 506 -7.11 23.77 -4.65
C SER A 506 -6.62 22.65 -5.59
N LEU A 507 -7.21 21.45 -5.51
CA LEU A 507 -6.91 20.36 -6.47
C LEU A 507 -7.37 20.72 -7.88
N MET A 508 -8.56 21.31 -8.03
CA MET A 508 -9.05 21.74 -9.34
C MET A 508 -8.19 22.84 -9.96
N LYS A 509 -7.73 23.79 -9.15
CA LYS A 509 -6.73 24.77 -9.58
C LYS A 509 -5.40 24.11 -9.94
N ALA A 510 -5.02 23.00 -9.31
CA ALA A 510 -3.82 22.25 -9.67
C ALA A 510 -3.96 21.46 -10.98
N PHE A 511 -5.15 20.92 -11.30
CA PHE A 511 -5.39 20.26 -12.58
C PHE A 511 -5.54 21.24 -13.74
N PHE A 512 -6.25 22.34 -13.56
CA PHE A 512 -6.69 23.17 -14.70
C PHE A 512 -6.22 24.63 -14.65
N GLY A 513 -5.41 25.00 -13.65
CA GLY A 513 -4.84 26.34 -13.52
C GLY A 513 -5.92 27.43 -13.59
N ASP A 514 -5.68 28.44 -14.44
CA ASP A 514 -6.60 29.58 -14.63
C ASP A 514 -7.93 29.20 -15.31
N LYS A 515 -8.04 28.00 -15.88
CA LYS A 515 -9.29 27.53 -16.50
C LYS A 515 -10.29 26.99 -15.49
N ALA A 516 -9.87 26.63 -14.28
CA ALA A 516 -10.77 26.35 -13.16
C ALA A 516 -11.16 27.68 -12.49
N THR A 517 -12.37 28.17 -12.77
CA THR A 517 -12.90 29.43 -12.24
C THR A 517 -14.16 29.17 -11.41
N LYS A 518 -14.64 30.17 -10.66
CA LYS A 518 -15.86 29.98 -9.86
C LYS A 518 -17.08 29.78 -10.74
N GLU A 519 -17.12 30.45 -11.89
CA GLU A 519 -18.24 30.46 -12.84
C GLU A 519 -18.47 29.09 -13.49
N ASN A 520 -17.42 28.27 -13.64
CA ASN A 520 -17.52 26.90 -14.17
C ASN A 520 -17.38 25.83 -13.08
N GLU A 521 -17.66 26.18 -11.82
CA GLU A 521 -17.53 25.29 -10.67
C GLU A 521 -16.13 24.65 -10.57
N PHE A 522 -15.09 25.43 -10.86
CA PHE A 522 -13.69 25.01 -10.91
C PHE A 522 -13.44 23.84 -11.88
N GLY A 523 -14.25 23.68 -12.92
CA GLY A 523 -14.15 22.55 -13.85
C GLY A 523 -14.65 21.23 -13.27
N TYR A 524 -15.50 21.25 -12.23
CA TYR A 524 -16.09 20.05 -11.62
C TYR A 524 -16.68 19.08 -12.67
N ASN A 525 -17.37 19.62 -13.67
CA ASN A 525 -17.99 18.85 -14.74
C ASN A 525 -17.01 18.31 -15.80
N TRP A 526 -15.73 18.64 -15.71
CA TRP A 526 -14.66 18.02 -16.52
C TRP A 526 -14.14 16.71 -15.90
N LEU A 527 -14.40 16.47 -14.61
CA LEU A 527 -14.04 15.20 -13.97
C LEU A 527 -15.02 14.09 -14.38
N PRO A 528 -14.53 12.86 -14.59
CA PRO A 528 -15.41 11.72 -14.78
C PRO A 528 -16.19 11.41 -13.48
N LYS A 529 -17.46 11.03 -13.59
CA LYS A 529 -18.29 10.60 -12.45
C LYS A 529 -18.61 9.11 -12.55
N ILE A 530 -18.46 8.37 -11.45
CA ILE A 530 -18.84 6.95 -11.40
C ILE A 530 -20.35 6.80 -11.18
N ASP A 531 -20.96 5.70 -11.62
CA ASP A 531 -22.36 5.44 -11.28
C ASP A 531 -22.50 5.16 -9.77
N ASP A 532 -23.58 5.68 -9.17
CA ASP A 532 -23.87 5.43 -7.75
C ASP A 532 -23.97 3.92 -7.48
N GLY A 533 -23.14 3.45 -6.54
CA GLY A 533 -23.12 2.06 -6.11
C GLY A 533 -22.45 1.07 -7.09
N LYS A 534 -21.91 1.53 -8.22
CA LYS A 534 -21.11 0.69 -9.14
C LYS A 534 -19.63 0.74 -8.76
N HIS A 535 -18.94 -0.38 -8.96
CA HIS A 535 -17.54 -0.53 -8.62
C HIS A 535 -16.67 -0.72 -9.87
N TYR A 536 -15.47 -0.15 -9.83
CA TYR A 536 -14.52 -0.10 -10.94
C TYR A 536 -13.14 -0.63 -10.53
N SER A 537 -13.10 -1.51 -9.51
CA SER A 537 -11.85 -2.02 -8.96
C SER A 537 -11.10 -2.94 -9.93
N THR A 538 -9.86 -3.32 -9.61
CA THR A 538 -9.05 -4.28 -10.40
C THR A 538 -9.82 -5.51 -10.87
N MET A 539 -10.58 -6.18 -9.99
CA MET A 539 -11.36 -7.37 -10.40
C MET A 539 -12.52 -7.02 -11.34
N HIS A 540 -13.19 -5.88 -11.14
CA HIS A 540 -14.24 -5.39 -12.04
C HIS A 540 -13.67 -5.00 -13.41
N MET A 541 -12.50 -4.36 -13.42
CA MET A 541 -11.77 -4.00 -14.63
C MET A 541 -11.45 -5.25 -15.45
N PHE A 542 -10.84 -6.28 -14.85
CA PHE A 542 -10.54 -7.53 -15.56
C PHE A 542 -11.78 -8.33 -15.92
N ASP A 543 -12.87 -8.23 -15.16
CA ASP A 543 -14.16 -8.81 -15.56
C ASP A 543 -14.72 -8.14 -16.83
N GLN A 544 -14.68 -6.81 -16.91
CA GLN A 544 -15.09 -6.10 -18.13
C GLN A 544 -14.11 -6.31 -19.30
N MET A 545 -12.82 -6.45 -19.03
CA MET A 545 -11.80 -6.80 -20.03
C MET A 545 -12.05 -8.21 -20.60
N TYR A 546 -12.33 -9.18 -19.73
CA TYR A 546 -12.73 -10.53 -20.14
C TYR A 546 -14.03 -10.53 -20.97
N LYS A 547 -14.96 -9.61 -20.68
CA LYS A 547 -16.18 -9.39 -21.49
C LYS A 547 -15.91 -8.59 -22.78
N GLY A 548 -14.66 -8.23 -23.07
CA GLY A 548 -14.26 -7.49 -24.26
C GLY A 548 -14.73 -6.04 -24.29
N LYS A 549 -15.11 -5.45 -23.14
CA LYS A 549 -15.59 -4.06 -23.07
C LYS A 549 -14.45 -3.04 -22.88
N ILE A 550 -13.36 -3.46 -22.24
CA ILE A 550 -12.11 -2.68 -22.23
C ILE A 550 -11.35 -3.01 -23.51
N LYS A 551 -10.97 -1.95 -24.24
CA LYS A 551 -10.28 -2.00 -25.53
C LYS A 551 -8.82 -1.62 -25.41
N GLY A 552 -8.54 -0.62 -24.57
CA GLY A 552 -7.21 -0.14 -24.29
C GLY A 552 -6.80 -0.38 -22.85
N PHE A 553 -5.54 -0.72 -22.62
CA PHE A 553 -5.03 -0.93 -21.26
C PHE A 553 -3.65 -0.31 -21.06
N PHE A 554 -3.55 0.57 -20.07
CA PHE A 554 -2.27 1.00 -19.51
C PHE A 554 -1.88 0.06 -18.38
N CYS A 555 -0.73 -0.60 -18.52
CA CYS A 555 -0.13 -1.41 -17.46
C CYS A 555 1.24 -0.83 -17.14
N ILE A 556 1.35 -0.08 -16.05
CA ILE A 556 2.53 0.72 -15.71
C ILE A 556 3.24 0.06 -14.54
N GLY A 557 4.52 -0.32 -14.71
CA GLY A 557 5.36 -0.89 -13.66
C GLY A 557 4.72 -2.05 -12.89
N ALA A 558 3.99 -2.92 -13.60
CA ALA A 558 3.14 -3.96 -13.02
C ALA A 558 3.12 -5.24 -13.87
N ASP A 559 2.60 -6.31 -13.27
CA ASP A 559 2.50 -7.63 -13.90
C ASP A 559 1.21 -8.37 -13.49
N ASN A 560 0.10 -7.97 -14.10
CA ASN A 560 -1.23 -8.52 -13.81
C ASN A 560 -1.43 -9.97 -14.27
N ALA A 561 -0.72 -10.43 -15.31
CA ALA A 561 -0.73 -11.81 -15.79
C ALA A 561 -0.09 -12.81 -14.81
N VAL A 562 0.49 -12.32 -13.70
CA VAL A 562 0.95 -13.14 -12.58
C VAL A 562 0.29 -12.74 -11.26
N SER A 563 0.13 -11.45 -10.98
CA SER A 563 -0.25 -10.95 -9.63
C SER A 563 -1.76 -10.86 -9.36
N SER A 564 -2.61 -10.83 -10.40
CA SER A 564 -4.06 -10.72 -10.24
C SER A 564 -4.71 -12.08 -9.99
N PRO A 565 -5.80 -12.15 -9.20
CA PRO A 565 -6.44 -13.42 -8.84
C PRO A 565 -7.11 -14.03 -10.08
N ASN A 566 -7.23 -15.36 -10.11
CA ASN A 566 -7.76 -16.10 -11.27
C ASN A 566 -7.05 -15.66 -12.56
N THR A 567 -5.73 -15.79 -12.59
CA THR A 567 -4.93 -15.21 -13.67
C THR A 567 -5.27 -15.81 -15.05
N GLY A 568 -5.88 -16.99 -15.11
CA GLY A 568 -6.45 -17.53 -16.35
C GLY A 568 -7.48 -16.58 -16.97
N LYS A 569 -8.40 -16.03 -16.17
CA LYS A 569 -9.38 -15.02 -16.62
C LYS A 569 -8.69 -13.74 -17.07
N VAL A 570 -7.68 -13.30 -16.33
CA VAL A 570 -6.90 -12.10 -16.63
C VAL A 570 -6.17 -12.23 -17.97
N ARG A 571 -5.43 -13.32 -18.18
CA ARG A 571 -4.73 -13.60 -19.44
C ARG A 571 -5.71 -13.65 -20.63
N LYS A 572 -6.87 -14.29 -20.46
CA LYS A 572 -7.93 -14.27 -21.48
C LYS A 572 -8.58 -12.91 -21.70
N GLY A 573 -8.57 -12.02 -20.70
CA GLY A 573 -8.95 -10.63 -20.86
C GLY A 573 -7.95 -9.87 -21.72
N LEU A 574 -6.65 -10.02 -21.44
CA LEU A 574 -5.57 -9.36 -22.20
C LEU A 574 -5.63 -9.73 -23.69
N GLU A 575 -5.95 -10.99 -24.02
CA GLU A 575 -6.18 -11.48 -25.39
C GLU A 575 -7.29 -10.75 -26.17
N LYS A 576 -8.19 -10.04 -25.48
CA LYS A 576 -9.33 -9.34 -26.10
C LYS A 576 -9.12 -7.83 -26.24
N LEU A 577 -7.97 -7.31 -25.81
CA LEU A 577 -7.63 -5.90 -25.98
C LEU A 577 -7.35 -5.57 -27.45
N ASP A 578 -7.67 -4.35 -27.85
CA ASP A 578 -7.23 -3.76 -29.11
C ASP A 578 -5.76 -3.32 -28.96
N TRP A 579 -5.41 -2.72 -27.81
CA TRP A 579 -4.05 -2.31 -27.51
C TRP A 579 -3.70 -2.37 -26.03
N LEU A 580 -2.40 -2.57 -25.76
CA LEU A 580 -1.78 -2.50 -24.44
C LEU A 580 -0.55 -1.59 -24.52
N ILE A 581 -0.49 -0.59 -23.65
CA ILE A 581 0.68 0.27 -23.49
C ILE A 581 1.22 0.05 -22.09
N GLY A 582 2.49 -0.33 -21.98
CA GLY A 582 3.15 -0.48 -20.71
C GLY A 582 4.58 0.00 -20.70
N GLU A 583 5.10 0.15 -19.50
CA GLU A 583 6.50 0.47 -19.25
C GLU A 583 7.03 -0.46 -18.16
N ASN A 584 8.32 -0.77 -18.25
CA ASN A 584 9.02 -1.47 -17.18
C ASN A 584 10.55 -1.37 -17.34
N ILE A 585 11.25 -1.87 -16.34
CA ILE A 585 12.72 -1.99 -16.31
C ILE A 585 13.17 -3.30 -16.99
N PHE A 586 12.36 -4.36 -16.85
CA PHE A 586 12.53 -5.66 -17.50
C PHE A 586 11.21 -6.10 -18.15
N ASP A 587 11.29 -7.00 -19.13
CA ASP A 587 10.10 -7.60 -19.72
C ASP A 587 9.37 -8.51 -18.71
N ASN A 588 8.07 -8.77 -18.92
CA ASN A 588 7.27 -9.62 -18.04
C ASN A 588 6.09 -10.31 -18.77
N GLU A 589 5.44 -11.22 -18.05
CA GLU A 589 4.34 -12.06 -18.54
C GLU A 589 3.12 -11.25 -19.01
N THR A 590 2.91 -10.06 -18.48
CA THR A 590 1.79 -9.19 -18.88
C THR A 590 2.02 -8.56 -20.24
N TYR A 591 3.23 -8.15 -20.58
CA TYR A 591 3.55 -7.59 -21.90
C TYR A 591 3.72 -8.66 -22.98
N GLN A 592 3.94 -9.91 -22.56
CA GLN A 592 4.08 -11.06 -23.45
C GLN A 592 2.96 -12.08 -23.38
N PHE A 593 1.80 -11.72 -22.81
CA PHE A 593 0.65 -12.62 -22.69
C PHE A 593 0.29 -13.29 -24.04
N TRP A 594 0.54 -12.60 -25.17
CA TRP A 594 0.27 -13.04 -26.54
C TRP A 594 1.09 -14.26 -27.00
N ARG A 595 2.11 -14.65 -26.23
CA ARG A 595 2.87 -15.91 -26.40
C ARG A 595 2.98 -16.72 -25.11
N GLY A 596 2.05 -16.51 -24.18
CA GLY A 596 1.96 -17.31 -22.97
C GLY A 596 1.66 -18.78 -23.25
N PRO A 597 1.81 -19.66 -22.25
CA PRO A 597 1.55 -21.10 -22.40
C PRO A 597 0.16 -21.39 -23.00
N GLY A 598 0.13 -22.12 -24.11
CA GLY A 598 -1.11 -22.51 -24.79
C GLY A 598 -1.76 -21.43 -25.67
N VAL A 599 -1.07 -20.31 -25.92
CA VAL A 599 -1.57 -19.22 -26.78
C VAL A 599 -0.98 -19.31 -28.18
N ASP A 600 -1.85 -19.34 -29.20
CA ASP A 600 -1.43 -19.13 -30.59
C ASP A 600 -1.42 -17.64 -30.92
N THR A 601 -0.22 -17.07 -31.01
CA THR A 601 0.00 -15.63 -31.24
C THR A 601 -0.70 -15.09 -32.49
N LYS A 602 -0.89 -15.91 -33.54
CA LYS A 602 -1.54 -15.47 -34.80
C LYS A 602 -2.98 -15.02 -34.58
N ASN A 603 -3.63 -15.59 -33.55
CA ASN A 603 -5.01 -15.27 -33.19
C ASN A 603 -5.12 -14.04 -32.29
N ILE A 604 -4.03 -13.61 -31.67
CA ILE A 604 -4.02 -12.45 -30.76
C ILE A 604 -3.87 -11.17 -31.57
N LYS A 605 -4.87 -10.29 -31.53
CA LYS A 605 -4.89 -9.05 -32.33
C LYS A 605 -4.44 -7.80 -31.58
N THR A 606 -4.19 -7.91 -30.27
CA THR A 606 -3.73 -6.79 -29.44
C THR A 606 -2.40 -6.21 -29.93
N GLU A 607 -2.37 -4.91 -30.19
CA GLU A 607 -1.12 -4.16 -30.36
C GLU A 607 -0.48 -3.93 -29.00
N VAL A 608 0.81 -4.25 -28.85
CA VAL A 608 1.51 -4.08 -27.57
C VAL A 608 2.69 -3.16 -27.71
N PHE A 609 2.79 -2.18 -26.81
CA PHE A 609 3.92 -1.28 -26.65
C PHE A 609 4.54 -1.52 -25.27
N LEU A 610 5.81 -1.89 -25.24
CA LEU A 610 6.60 -1.99 -24.02
C LEU A 610 7.71 -0.94 -24.08
N LEU A 611 7.60 0.04 -23.18
CA LEU A 611 8.41 1.24 -23.17
C LEU A 611 9.57 1.12 -22.14
N PRO A 612 10.81 1.49 -22.51
CA PRO A 612 11.98 1.41 -21.64
C PRO A 612 11.92 2.51 -20.57
N ALA A 613 11.80 2.12 -19.30
CA ALA A 613 11.77 3.06 -18.19
C ALA A 613 13.09 3.11 -17.41
N SER A 614 13.42 4.31 -16.92
CA SER A 614 14.53 4.51 -15.98
C SER A 614 14.26 3.80 -14.64
N ALA A 615 15.28 3.11 -14.14
CA ALA A 615 15.27 2.51 -12.82
C ALA A 615 15.38 3.58 -11.70
N SER A 616 15.16 3.19 -10.45
CA SER A 616 15.04 4.13 -9.32
C SER A 616 16.25 5.08 -9.16
N MET A 617 17.48 4.59 -9.38
CA MET A 617 18.71 5.38 -9.27
C MET A 617 19.00 6.27 -10.50
N GLU A 618 18.31 6.04 -11.61
CA GLU A 618 18.50 6.73 -12.89
C GLU A 618 17.62 7.99 -13.01
N LYS A 619 16.82 8.29 -11.99
CA LYS A 619 15.89 9.42 -11.95
C LYS A 619 15.78 10.04 -10.57
N GLU A 620 15.51 11.33 -10.54
CA GLU A 620 15.18 12.07 -9.31
C GLU A 620 13.67 12.09 -9.07
N GLY A 621 13.28 12.30 -7.82
CA GLY A 621 11.87 12.32 -7.39
C GLY A 621 11.72 11.95 -5.93
N SER A 622 10.49 11.68 -5.49
CA SER A 622 10.21 11.29 -4.12
C SER A 622 9.38 10.00 -4.00
N ILE A 623 9.60 9.26 -2.90
CA ILE A 623 8.75 8.13 -2.51
C ILE A 623 8.29 8.26 -1.06
N SER A 624 7.09 7.80 -0.78
CA SER A 624 6.49 7.76 0.56
C SER A 624 6.58 6.35 1.14
N ASN A 625 7.39 6.18 2.18
CA ASN A 625 7.54 4.91 2.87
C ASN A 625 6.33 4.57 3.77
N SER A 626 6.34 3.41 4.44
CA SER A 626 5.21 2.99 5.29
C SER A 626 4.87 3.97 6.40
N GLY A 627 5.88 4.64 6.98
CA GLY A 627 5.72 5.65 8.04
C GLY A 627 5.35 7.04 7.52
N ARG A 628 4.87 7.15 6.27
CA ARG A 628 4.51 8.41 5.59
C ARG A 628 5.70 9.35 5.31
N MET A 629 6.93 8.88 5.48
CA MET A 629 8.13 9.65 5.20
C MET A 629 8.31 9.80 3.70
N VAL A 630 8.11 11.03 3.21
CA VAL A 630 8.30 11.44 1.82
C VAL A 630 9.78 11.77 1.64
N GLN A 631 10.49 10.89 0.93
CA GLN A 631 11.94 10.89 0.80
C GLN A 631 12.36 11.29 -0.60
N TRP A 632 13.16 12.34 -0.70
CA TRP A 632 13.75 12.74 -1.97
C TRP A 632 14.94 11.83 -2.32
N LYS A 633 14.98 11.36 -3.56
CA LYS A 633 16.12 10.63 -4.14
C LYS A 633 16.74 11.42 -5.29
N GLN A 634 18.06 11.29 -5.41
CA GLN A 634 18.85 11.99 -6.41
C GLN A 634 19.18 11.05 -7.58
N LYS A 635 19.25 11.62 -8.78
CA LYS A 635 19.70 10.91 -9.98
C LYS A 635 21.20 10.63 -9.92
N ALA A 636 21.59 9.35 -9.93
CA ALA A 636 22.98 8.90 -9.84
C ALA A 636 23.67 8.79 -11.21
N CYS A 637 22.93 8.36 -12.24
CA CYS A 637 23.38 8.25 -13.64
C CYS A 637 22.18 8.41 -14.60
N ASP A 638 22.44 8.45 -15.90
CA ASP A 638 21.38 8.36 -16.91
C ASP A 638 20.90 6.92 -17.08
N GLY A 639 19.68 6.75 -17.61
CA GLY A 639 19.20 5.45 -18.04
C GLY A 639 19.92 4.98 -19.31
N PRO A 640 20.03 3.67 -19.55
CA PRO A 640 20.67 3.15 -20.75
C PRO A 640 19.84 3.42 -22.01
N ASP A 641 20.52 3.78 -23.10
CA ASP A 641 19.96 3.91 -24.44
C ASP A 641 18.72 4.83 -24.51
N GLN A 642 17.51 4.28 -24.71
CA GLN A 642 16.27 5.05 -24.83
C GLN A 642 15.46 5.15 -23.52
N CYS A 643 16.01 4.67 -22.40
CA CYS A 643 15.34 4.70 -21.10
C CYS A 643 15.11 6.13 -20.62
N ILE A 644 13.85 6.45 -20.30
CA ILE A 644 13.47 7.74 -19.71
C ILE A 644 12.57 7.53 -18.47
N PRO A 645 12.48 8.51 -17.55
CA PRO A 645 11.58 8.44 -16.41
C PRO A 645 10.12 8.24 -16.82
N VAL A 646 9.32 7.54 -16.01
CA VAL A 646 7.90 7.29 -16.29
C VAL A 646 7.11 8.59 -16.33
N GLY A 647 7.52 9.59 -15.55
CA GLY A 647 6.99 10.95 -15.64
C GLY A 647 7.15 11.54 -17.03
N GLU A 648 8.33 11.39 -17.63
CA GLU A 648 8.60 11.87 -19.00
C GLU A 648 7.80 11.09 -20.05
N ILE A 649 7.70 9.76 -19.91
CA ILE A 649 6.83 8.92 -20.76
C ILE A 649 5.38 9.44 -20.73
N THR A 650 4.86 9.67 -19.53
CA THR A 650 3.49 10.15 -19.30
C THR A 650 3.26 11.53 -19.93
N ILE A 651 4.23 12.44 -19.76
CA ILE A 651 4.17 13.79 -20.35
C ILE A 651 4.13 13.70 -21.88
N LYS A 652 5.03 12.94 -22.51
CA LYS A 652 5.10 12.81 -23.96
C LYS A 652 3.84 12.18 -24.56
N ILE A 653 3.28 11.14 -23.92
CA ILE A 653 2.02 10.52 -24.37
C ILE A 653 0.88 11.54 -24.32
N MET A 654 0.70 12.24 -23.20
CA MET A 654 -0.41 13.17 -23.04
C MET A 654 -0.23 14.42 -23.93
N ASP A 655 0.99 14.90 -24.14
CA ASP A 655 1.27 16.00 -25.08
C ASP A 655 0.90 15.61 -26.52
N ALA A 656 1.26 14.40 -26.96
CA ALA A 656 0.84 13.89 -28.26
C ALA A 656 -0.69 13.79 -28.38
N VAL A 657 -1.38 13.34 -27.32
CA VAL A 657 -2.86 13.33 -27.28
C VAL A 657 -3.44 14.74 -27.34
N LYS A 658 -2.93 15.70 -26.54
CA LYS A 658 -3.37 17.11 -26.55
C LYS A 658 -3.21 17.72 -27.96
N LYS A 659 -2.09 17.47 -28.63
CA LYS A 659 -1.84 17.92 -30.01
C LYS A 659 -2.88 17.38 -30.99
N LEU A 660 -3.26 16.10 -30.88
CA LEU A 660 -4.30 15.53 -31.73
C LEU A 660 -5.68 16.15 -31.47
N TYR A 661 -6.07 16.32 -30.21
CA TYR A 661 -7.36 16.96 -29.87
C TYR A 661 -7.39 18.44 -30.25
N ALA A 662 -6.28 19.16 -30.15
CA ALA A 662 -6.18 20.56 -30.58
C ALA A 662 -6.32 20.69 -32.10
N LYS A 663 -5.78 19.73 -32.87
CA LYS A 663 -5.82 19.73 -34.33
C LYS A 663 -7.16 19.23 -34.90
N GLU A 664 -7.73 18.18 -34.31
CA GLU A 664 -8.84 17.42 -34.90
C GLU A 664 -10.17 17.59 -34.15
N GLY A 665 -10.15 18.21 -32.97
CA GLY A 665 -11.28 18.15 -32.05
C GLY A 665 -11.53 16.72 -31.54
N GLY A 666 -12.75 16.47 -31.08
CA GLY A 666 -13.16 15.17 -30.52
C GLY A 666 -14.26 15.35 -29.50
N VAL A 667 -14.57 14.28 -28.75
CA VAL A 667 -15.58 14.35 -27.70
C VAL A 667 -15.01 14.99 -26.44
N HIS A 668 -15.74 15.90 -25.80
CA HIS A 668 -15.40 16.51 -24.51
C HIS A 668 -13.91 16.87 -24.38
N THR A 669 -13.45 17.81 -25.22
CA THR A 669 -12.03 18.15 -25.39
C THR A 669 -11.50 19.04 -24.26
N GLU A 670 -12.38 19.71 -23.52
CA GLU A 670 -12.05 20.68 -22.48
C GLU A 670 -11.12 20.11 -21.40
N PRO A 671 -11.40 18.96 -20.74
CA PRO A 671 -10.48 18.38 -19.76
C PRO A 671 -9.08 18.10 -20.30
N ILE A 672 -8.96 17.74 -21.59
CA ILE A 672 -7.68 17.42 -22.22
C ILE A 672 -6.90 18.70 -22.52
N LEU A 673 -7.54 19.67 -23.17
CA LEU A 673 -6.89 20.90 -23.61
C LEU A 673 -6.57 21.83 -22.43
N ASN A 674 -7.45 21.91 -21.43
CA ASN A 674 -7.29 22.77 -20.25
C ASN A 674 -6.43 22.16 -19.14
N LEU A 675 -6.04 20.88 -19.23
CA LEU A 675 -5.13 20.28 -18.26
C LEU A 675 -3.80 21.04 -18.23
N TYR A 676 -3.41 21.53 -17.05
CA TYR A 676 -2.09 22.11 -16.82
C TYR A 676 -1.06 21.01 -17.00
N TRP A 677 -0.09 21.23 -17.91
CA TRP A 677 0.84 20.18 -18.35
C TRP A 677 2.26 20.71 -18.62
N ASP A 678 2.62 21.83 -18.00
CA ASP A 678 3.95 22.43 -18.11
C ASP A 678 4.85 21.93 -16.98
N TYR A 679 5.52 20.80 -17.23
CA TYR A 679 6.34 20.05 -16.28
C TYR A 679 7.72 19.69 -16.83
N LEU A 680 8.16 20.44 -17.83
CA LEU A 680 9.48 20.26 -18.42
C LEU A 680 10.44 21.30 -17.85
N ASP A 681 11.67 20.87 -17.59
CA ASP A 681 12.77 21.77 -17.29
C ASP A 681 13.17 22.59 -18.52
N LYS A 682 14.18 23.45 -18.37
CA LYS A 682 14.68 24.30 -19.46
C LYS A 682 15.34 23.51 -20.60
N GLN A 683 15.66 22.23 -20.37
CA GLN A 683 16.25 21.31 -21.33
C GLN A 683 15.18 20.45 -22.03
N GLY A 684 13.92 20.56 -21.62
CA GLY A 684 12.81 19.79 -22.19
C GLY A 684 12.64 18.40 -21.57
N HIS A 685 13.23 18.14 -20.41
CA HIS A 685 13.10 16.88 -19.66
C HIS A 685 12.12 17.02 -18.49
N PHE A 686 11.62 15.90 -17.99
CA PHE A 686 10.71 15.87 -16.84
C PHE A 686 11.33 16.52 -15.59
N ASP A 687 10.69 17.58 -15.08
CA ASP A 687 11.08 18.29 -13.86
C ASP A 687 10.28 17.76 -12.65
N ALA A 688 10.88 16.79 -11.95
CA ALA A 688 10.28 16.22 -10.75
C ALA A 688 10.09 17.28 -9.64
N LEU A 689 11.00 18.26 -9.53
CA LEU A 689 10.92 19.27 -8.48
C LEU A 689 9.72 20.20 -8.69
N GLU A 690 9.44 20.60 -9.93
CA GLU A 690 8.27 21.41 -10.25
C GLU A 690 6.96 20.65 -10.01
N VAL A 691 6.91 19.38 -10.39
CA VAL A 691 5.75 18.52 -10.09
C VAL A 691 5.52 18.41 -8.58
N ALA A 692 6.58 18.20 -7.80
CA ALA A 692 6.49 18.12 -6.35
C ALA A 692 6.00 19.45 -5.71
N LYS A 693 6.36 20.60 -6.29
CA LYS A 693 5.84 21.90 -5.87
C LYS A 693 4.38 22.09 -6.26
N GLN A 694 3.94 21.58 -7.41
CA GLN A 694 2.53 21.56 -7.78
C GLN A 694 1.71 20.70 -6.80
N MET A 695 2.22 19.52 -6.43
CA MET A 695 1.60 18.64 -5.43
C MET A 695 1.49 19.35 -4.07
N ASN A 696 2.57 19.98 -3.60
CA ASN A 696 2.55 20.78 -2.38
C ASN A 696 1.51 21.90 -2.44
N GLY A 697 1.50 22.63 -3.55
CA GLY A 697 0.65 23.77 -3.79
C GLY A 697 1.36 25.12 -3.68
N ARG A 698 0.75 26.12 -4.32
CA ARG A 698 1.22 27.51 -4.39
C ARG A 698 0.09 28.50 -4.20
N PHE A 699 0.44 29.71 -3.79
CA PHE A 699 -0.45 30.87 -3.88
C PHE A 699 -0.49 31.38 -5.32
N LEU A 700 -1.69 31.51 -5.90
CA LEU A 700 -1.93 31.96 -7.28
C LEU A 700 -2.11 33.48 -7.39
N LYS A 701 -2.32 34.14 -6.25
CA LYS A 701 -2.33 35.59 -6.06
C LYS A 701 -1.78 35.94 -4.69
N ASP A 702 -1.42 37.20 -4.48
CA ASP A 702 -1.11 37.72 -3.14
C ASP A 702 -2.29 37.44 -2.20
N THR A 703 -2.02 36.74 -1.10
CA THR A 703 -3.04 36.19 -0.20
C THR A 703 -2.64 36.46 1.25
N VAL A 704 -3.54 37.08 2.01
CA VAL A 704 -3.35 37.30 3.44
C VAL A 704 -4.03 36.17 4.20
N ILE A 705 -3.24 35.43 5.00
CA ILE A 705 -3.74 34.40 5.90
C ILE A 705 -3.78 34.97 7.32
N GLU A 706 -4.94 34.89 7.96
CA GLU A 706 -5.16 35.34 9.33
C GLU A 706 -5.26 34.15 10.28
N ASP A 707 -4.36 34.08 11.27
CA ASP A 707 -4.51 33.18 12.42
C ASP A 707 -5.25 33.95 13.53
N LYS A 708 -6.59 33.81 13.55
CA LYS A 708 -7.44 34.47 14.55
C LYS A 708 -7.12 34.06 15.98
N ALA A 709 -6.57 32.86 16.20
CA ALA A 709 -6.22 32.39 17.54
C ALA A 709 -4.95 33.08 18.06
N LYS A 710 -4.02 33.43 17.16
CA LYS A 710 -2.78 34.15 17.49
C LYS A 710 -2.83 35.64 17.21
N GLY A 711 -3.90 36.13 16.56
CA GLY A 711 -4.03 37.52 16.13
C GLY A 711 -3.00 37.93 15.07
N THR A 712 -2.45 36.98 14.30
CA THR A 712 -1.41 37.27 13.30
C THR A 712 -1.98 37.29 11.89
N LYS A 713 -1.39 38.13 11.03
CA LYS A 713 -1.68 38.21 9.60
C LYS A 713 -0.38 38.04 8.82
N ILE A 714 -0.35 37.08 7.91
CA ILE A 714 0.83 36.80 7.07
C ILE A 714 0.42 36.99 5.62
N LEU A 715 1.14 37.87 4.90
CA LEU A 715 1.00 38.01 3.46
C LEU A 715 1.90 37.00 2.76
N TYR A 716 1.31 36.10 1.99
CA TYR A 716 2.01 35.25 1.05
C TYR A 716 1.88 35.82 -0.37
N LYS A 717 3.00 35.86 -1.08
CA LYS A 717 3.09 36.37 -2.45
C LYS A 717 2.72 35.33 -3.49
N LYS A 718 2.18 35.77 -4.62
CA LYS A 718 1.96 34.90 -5.79
C LYS A 718 3.22 34.09 -6.12
N GLY A 719 3.07 32.79 -6.36
CA GLY A 719 4.13 31.85 -6.72
C GLY A 719 4.80 31.15 -5.53
N GLN A 720 4.70 31.69 -4.31
CA GLN A 720 5.23 31.04 -3.11
C GLN A 720 4.52 29.71 -2.85
N CYS A 721 5.29 28.72 -2.36
CA CYS A 721 4.73 27.44 -1.95
C CYS A 721 3.84 27.62 -0.71
N VAL A 722 2.74 26.88 -0.64
CA VAL A 722 1.90 26.85 0.56
C VAL A 722 2.64 26.06 1.65
N PRO A 723 2.97 26.65 2.82
CA PRO A 723 3.85 25.99 3.81
C PRO A 723 3.15 24.90 4.63
N GLY A 724 1.84 24.71 4.45
CA GLY A 724 1.03 23.68 5.09
C GLY A 724 -0.45 23.84 4.76
N PHE A 725 -1.20 22.72 4.74
CA PHE A 725 -2.60 22.69 4.27
C PHE A 725 -3.57 23.60 5.02
N GLY A 726 -3.24 24.01 6.25
CA GLY A 726 -4.06 24.98 7.00
C GLY A 726 -4.19 26.34 6.33
N ASN A 727 -3.31 26.63 5.35
CA ASN A 727 -3.30 27.89 4.59
C ASN A 727 -4.00 27.79 3.23
N LEU A 728 -4.48 26.61 2.83
CA LEU A 728 -5.25 26.45 1.59
C LEU A 728 -6.58 27.20 1.66
N GLN A 729 -7.01 27.75 0.54
CA GLN A 729 -8.25 28.52 0.40
C GLN A 729 -9.22 27.83 -0.56
N ASP A 730 -10.50 28.18 -0.45
CA ASP A 730 -11.59 27.69 -1.29
C ASP A 730 -12.01 28.70 -2.38
N ASP A 731 -11.46 29.92 -2.38
CA ASP A 731 -11.77 30.99 -3.34
C ASP A 731 -10.99 30.89 -4.66
N GLY A 732 -10.13 29.87 -4.81
CA GLY A 732 -9.24 29.69 -5.97
C GLY A 732 -7.93 30.47 -5.90
N SER A 733 -7.60 31.09 -4.75
CA SER A 733 -6.31 31.74 -4.52
C SER A 733 -5.14 30.78 -4.31
N THR A 734 -5.41 29.50 -4.08
CA THR A 734 -4.39 28.46 -3.93
C THR A 734 -4.59 27.32 -4.92
N CYS A 735 -3.50 26.73 -5.38
CA CYS A 735 -3.50 25.37 -5.95
C CYS A 735 -2.81 24.41 -4.97
N SER A 736 -3.15 23.12 -5.04
CA SER A 736 -2.42 22.02 -4.40
C SER A 736 -2.85 20.71 -5.04
N GLY A 737 -1.92 20.03 -5.71
CA GLY A 737 -2.19 18.72 -6.33
C GLY A 737 -2.48 17.63 -5.30
N ASN A 738 -2.01 17.79 -4.06
CA ASN A 738 -2.33 16.89 -2.96
C ASN A 738 -2.21 17.60 -1.60
N TRP A 739 -3.35 17.89 -0.97
CA TRP A 739 -3.36 18.64 0.28
C TRP A 739 -2.65 17.92 1.45
N VAL A 740 -2.55 16.58 1.46
CA VAL A 740 -1.81 15.89 2.53
C VAL A 740 -0.31 16.09 2.41
N HIS A 741 0.21 16.28 1.19
CA HIS A 741 1.62 16.59 0.92
C HIS A 741 1.92 18.09 1.07
N CYS A 742 0.90 18.94 1.21
CA CYS A 742 1.06 20.37 1.44
C CYS A 742 1.83 20.65 2.75
N GLY A 743 3.00 21.28 2.60
CA GLY A 743 3.96 21.54 3.65
C GLY A 743 5.30 20.80 3.48
N GLN A 744 5.41 19.93 2.46
CA GLN A 744 6.69 19.34 2.05
C GLN A 744 7.68 20.37 1.50
N PHE A 745 7.19 21.56 1.13
CA PHE A 745 8.01 22.76 0.89
C PHE A 745 7.78 23.83 1.96
N GLY A 746 8.82 24.60 2.26
CA GLY A 746 8.68 25.89 2.96
C GLY A 746 8.09 26.96 2.03
N ALA A 747 7.61 28.07 2.59
CA ALA A 747 7.11 29.20 1.78
C ALA A 747 8.23 29.86 0.95
N ASP A 748 9.47 29.71 1.39
CA ASP A 748 10.73 30.06 0.72
C ASP A 748 11.12 29.09 -0.40
N GLY A 749 10.42 27.95 -0.54
CA GLY A 749 10.73 26.91 -1.51
C GLY A 749 11.74 25.86 -1.04
N GLU A 750 12.09 25.82 0.25
CA GLU A 750 12.95 24.77 0.82
C GLU A 750 12.31 23.38 0.63
N ASN A 751 12.99 22.46 -0.06
CA ASN A 751 12.56 21.07 -0.20
C ASN A 751 12.83 20.30 1.10
N LYS A 752 11.79 20.10 1.93
CA LYS A 752 11.94 19.39 3.22
C LYS A 752 12.12 17.88 3.06
N MET A 753 11.70 17.31 1.92
CA MET A 753 11.87 15.89 1.61
C MET A 753 13.34 15.50 1.43
N ALA A 754 14.21 16.47 1.14
CA ALA A 754 15.64 16.27 0.96
C ALA A 754 16.47 16.46 2.24
N LYS A 755 15.84 16.79 3.38
CA LYS A 755 16.56 17.01 4.64
C LYS A 755 17.17 15.71 5.17
N ARG A 756 18.36 15.82 5.78
CA ARG A 756 19.15 14.69 6.32
C ARG A 756 19.64 14.95 7.75
N GLY A 757 18.99 15.85 8.49
CA GLY A 757 19.34 16.16 9.88
C GLY A 757 18.94 15.02 10.81
N LYS A 758 19.84 14.63 11.73
CA LYS A 758 19.64 13.51 12.66
C LYS A 758 19.34 13.93 14.10
N ASP A 759 19.13 15.23 14.33
CA ASP A 759 18.77 15.73 15.65
C ASP A 759 17.43 15.13 16.09
N ASP A 760 17.43 14.53 17.27
CA ASP A 760 16.24 13.97 17.91
C ASP A 760 16.31 14.24 19.42
N PRO A 761 15.82 15.40 19.89
CA PRO A 761 15.89 15.78 21.30
C PRO A 761 15.06 14.87 22.21
N THR A 762 14.17 14.03 21.65
CA THR A 762 13.37 13.08 22.42
C THR A 762 14.10 11.77 22.71
N GLY A 763 15.08 11.40 21.86
CA GLY A 763 15.73 10.08 21.87
C GLY A 763 14.83 8.91 21.41
N LEU A 764 13.56 9.16 21.11
CA LEU A 764 12.57 8.14 20.77
C LEU A 764 12.64 7.70 19.30
N GLY A 765 13.49 8.32 18.49
CA GLY A 765 13.74 7.99 17.09
C GLY A 765 12.86 8.76 16.10
N LEU A 766 12.43 9.98 16.45
CA LEU A 766 11.51 10.78 15.62
C LEU A 766 12.18 11.38 14.38
N TYR A 767 13.43 11.83 14.54
CA TYR A 767 14.24 12.50 13.52
C TYR A 767 13.45 13.55 12.69
N PRO A 768 12.91 14.61 13.33
CA PRO A 768 12.04 15.58 12.67
C PRO A 768 12.71 16.32 11.50
N ASN A 769 14.05 16.38 11.47
CA ASN A 769 14.84 16.99 10.41
C ASN A 769 15.36 15.97 9.37
N TRP A 770 14.94 14.71 9.43
CA TRP A 770 15.19 13.73 8.38
C TRP A 770 13.95 13.59 7.51
N SER A 771 14.06 14.04 6.25
CA SER A 771 12.95 14.08 5.30
C SER A 771 11.74 14.88 5.80
N TYR A 772 10.61 14.76 5.09
CA TYR A 772 9.30 15.24 5.51
C TYR A 772 8.37 14.07 5.77
N VAL A 773 7.50 14.17 6.77
CA VAL A 773 6.44 13.18 7.03
C VAL A 773 5.08 13.85 6.91
N TRP A 774 4.21 13.40 6.03
CA TRP A 774 2.85 13.95 6.02
C TRP A 774 2.00 13.31 7.12
N PRO A 775 1.03 14.02 7.74
CA PRO A 775 0.73 15.43 7.51
C PRO A 775 1.66 16.34 8.33
N VAL A 776 2.17 17.42 7.70
CA VAL A 776 2.89 18.54 8.33
C VAL A 776 3.97 18.14 9.36
N ASN A 777 4.75 17.12 9.01
CA ASN A 777 5.86 16.56 9.78
C ASN A 777 5.49 15.81 11.08
N ARG A 778 4.22 15.43 11.27
CA ARG A 778 3.75 14.63 12.41
C ARG A 778 4.24 13.19 12.30
N ARG A 779 5.21 12.81 13.12
CA ARG A 779 5.86 11.49 13.05
C ARG A 779 4.95 10.40 13.61
N ILE A 780 4.29 10.64 14.74
CA ILE A 780 3.29 9.75 15.33
C ILE A 780 1.90 10.39 15.19
N LEU A 781 0.98 9.72 14.49
CA LEU A 781 -0.40 10.17 14.40
C LEU A 781 -1.11 10.03 15.73
N TYR A 782 -2.09 10.91 15.98
CA TYR A 782 -2.91 10.87 17.18
C TYR A 782 -2.12 11.06 18.48
N ASN A 783 -0.93 11.68 18.42
CA ASN A 783 -0.02 11.86 19.54
C ASN A 783 -0.60 12.65 20.73
N ARG A 784 -1.72 13.35 20.54
CA ARG A 784 -2.53 13.91 21.64
C ARG A 784 -3.14 12.86 22.57
N CYS A 785 -3.17 11.58 22.18
CA CYS A 785 -3.59 10.48 23.05
C CYS A 785 -2.48 10.05 24.04
N SER A 786 -1.23 10.53 23.90
CA SER A 786 -0.14 10.21 24.82
C SER A 786 -0.17 11.00 26.13
N VAL A 787 -1.12 11.93 26.25
CA VAL A 787 -1.27 12.83 27.38
C VAL A 787 -2.66 12.71 28.00
N ASP A 788 -2.79 13.11 29.25
CA ASP A 788 -4.07 13.28 29.93
C ASP A 788 -4.85 14.50 29.42
N LEU A 789 -6.03 14.74 29.99
CA LEU A 789 -6.90 15.85 29.61
C LEU A 789 -6.25 17.24 29.76
N ASN A 790 -5.24 17.37 30.62
CA ASN A 790 -4.51 18.62 30.89
C ASN A 790 -3.23 18.73 30.03
N GLY A 791 -2.92 17.73 29.22
CA GLY A 791 -1.72 17.71 28.38
C GLY A 791 -0.46 17.20 29.09
N LYS A 792 -0.61 16.50 30.22
CA LYS A 792 0.50 15.85 30.92
C LYS A 792 0.73 14.44 30.36
N PRO A 793 1.97 14.03 30.03
CA PRO A 793 2.26 12.70 29.53
C PRO A 793 1.81 11.59 30.47
N TYR A 794 1.10 10.58 29.95
CA TYR A 794 0.78 9.37 30.71
C TYR A 794 2.06 8.59 31.07
N ASN A 795 3.04 8.56 30.16
CA ASN A 795 4.34 7.94 30.37
C ASN A 795 5.48 8.98 30.21
N PRO A 796 5.99 9.56 31.30
CA PRO A 796 7.10 10.51 31.24
C PRO A 796 8.39 9.95 30.62
N LYS A 797 8.60 8.62 30.63
CA LYS A 797 9.77 7.97 30.00
C LYS A 797 9.66 7.89 28.47
N ARG A 798 8.45 8.04 27.94
CA ARG A 798 8.13 8.05 26.50
C ARG A 798 7.37 9.33 26.14
N ASN A 799 7.85 10.46 26.64
CA ASN A 799 7.25 11.76 26.40
C ASN A 799 7.45 12.20 24.94
N ILE A 800 6.46 11.92 24.10
CA ILE A 800 6.43 12.40 22.71
C ILE A 800 5.76 13.77 22.58
N LEU A 801 4.94 14.18 23.56
CA LEU A 801 4.15 15.40 23.52
C LEU A 801 3.76 15.82 24.94
N GLU A 802 3.92 17.09 25.24
CA GLU A 802 3.53 17.69 26.53
C GLU A 802 3.04 19.13 26.34
N TRP A 803 2.02 19.53 27.09
CA TRP A 803 1.57 20.92 27.14
C TRP A 803 2.36 21.71 28.18
N LYS A 804 3.15 22.71 27.75
CA LYS A 804 3.93 23.59 28.63
C LYS A 804 3.57 25.04 28.39
N GLY A 805 3.02 25.70 29.42
CA GLY A 805 2.52 27.06 29.31
C GLY A 805 1.31 27.11 28.37
N ASP A 806 1.51 27.65 27.17
CA ASP A 806 0.50 27.85 26.14
C ASP A 806 0.81 27.10 24.83
N LYS A 807 1.73 26.12 24.86
CA LYS A 807 2.17 25.39 23.67
C LYS A 807 2.46 23.91 23.91
N TRP A 808 2.36 23.13 22.83
CA TRP A 808 2.84 21.75 22.78
C TRP A 808 4.36 21.70 22.57
N VAL A 809 5.05 20.80 23.28
CA VAL A 809 6.50 20.53 23.16
C VAL A 809 6.70 19.04 22.90
N GLY A 810 7.53 18.68 21.93
CA GLY A 810 7.77 17.29 21.51
C GLY A 810 7.69 17.10 19.99
N ASP A 811 7.03 16.03 19.54
CA ASP A 811 6.59 15.87 18.15
C ASP A 811 5.63 17.00 17.74
N VAL A 812 5.40 17.17 16.43
CA VAL A 812 4.39 18.10 15.94
C VAL A 812 3.02 17.63 16.45
N PRO A 813 2.23 18.45 17.17
CA PRO A 813 0.94 18.00 17.67
C PRO A 813 -0.01 17.68 16.52
N ASP A 814 -0.69 16.53 16.60
CA ASP A 814 -1.78 16.16 15.69
C ASP A 814 -3.05 16.97 16.00
N GLY A 815 -2.98 18.26 15.70
CA GLY A 815 -3.96 19.27 16.07
C GLY A 815 -3.38 20.26 17.08
N PRO A 816 -3.12 21.53 16.70
CA PRO A 816 -2.36 22.48 17.53
C PRO A 816 -3.16 23.09 18.70
N TRP A 817 -4.45 22.79 18.83
CA TRP A 817 -5.33 23.37 19.85
C TRP A 817 -4.91 23.03 21.30
N PRO A 818 -5.36 23.78 22.32
CA PRO A 818 -5.13 23.43 23.72
C PRO A 818 -5.64 22.03 24.13
N PRO A 819 -5.21 21.50 25.29
CA PRO A 819 -5.69 20.23 25.85
C PRO A 819 -7.21 20.21 26.11
N MET A 820 -7.78 19.00 26.22
CA MET A 820 -9.23 18.76 26.32
C MET A 820 -9.89 19.29 27.61
N ALA A 821 -9.10 19.57 28.64
CA ALA A 821 -9.56 20.20 29.88
C ALA A 821 -10.11 21.61 29.63
N ASP A 822 -9.56 22.35 28.65
CA ASP A 822 -10.16 23.59 28.18
C ASP A 822 -11.39 23.25 27.32
N LYS A 823 -12.58 23.37 27.90
CA LYS A 823 -13.84 23.06 27.21
C LYS A 823 -14.22 24.05 26.11
N ALA A 824 -13.66 25.26 26.14
CA ALA A 824 -13.96 26.30 25.16
C ALA A 824 -13.04 26.21 23.93
N LYS A 825 -11.74 25.92 24.14
CA LYS A 825 -10.72 25.96 23.07
C LYS A 825 -10.11 24.59 22.76
N GLY A 826 -10.18 23.65 23.69
CA GLY A 826 -9.58 22.32 23.56
C GLY A 826 -10.33 21.41 22.60
N LYS A 827 -9.58 20.52 21.92
CA LYS A 827 -10.11 19.59 20.92
C LYS A 827 -9.82 18.12 21.24
N TYR A 828 -10.69 17.24 20.76
CA TYR A 828 -10.49 15.79 20.80
C TYR A 828 -9.33 15.33 19.89
N PRO A 829 -8.67 14.20 20.21
CA PRO A 829 -7.39 13.84 19.60
C PRO A 829 -7.50 13.22 18.20
N PHE A 830 -8.64 12.63 17.82
CA PHE A 830 -8.84 12.05 16.48
C PHE A 830 -9.42 13.09 15.52
N ILE A 831 -8.61 14.09 15.16
CA ILE A 831 -9.08 15.33 14.52
C ILE A 831 -9.77 15.14 13.15
N MET A 832 -9.55 13.99 12.49
CA MET A 832 -10.17 13.68 11.20
C MET A 832 -11.53 13.00 11.33
N GLN A 833 -11.86 12.49 12.51
CA GLN A 833 -13.18 11.91 12.78
C GLN A 833 -14.21 13.02 12.95
N ARG A 834 -15.43 12.79 12.45
CA ARG A 834 -16.56 13.72 12.60
C ARG A 834 -16.78 14.06 14.08
N ASP A 835 -16.78 13.04 14.93
CA ASP A 835 -17.07 13.17 16.35
C ASP A 835 -15.79 13.35 17.19
N GLY A 836 -14.61 13.39 16.55
CA GLY A 836 -13.31 13.66 17.19
C GLY A 836 -12.70 12.52 18.02
N LEU A 837 -13.39 11.38 18.13
CA LEU A 837 -13.03 10.24 18.97
C LEU A 837 -12.78 8.96 18.15
N GLY A 838 -12.03 8.02 18.72
CA GLY A 838 -11.77 6.71 18.11
C GLY A 838 -13.01 5.83 18.07
N ALA A 839 -13.29 5.21 16.93
CA ALA A 839 -14.54 4.51 16.70
C ALA A 839 -14.46 3.03 17.05
N PHE A 840 -15.03 2.64 18.20
CA PHE A 840 -15.30 1.22 18.46
C PHE A 840 -16.42 0.67 17.56
N PHE A 841 -17.42 1.50 17.24
CA PHE A 841 -18.57 1.16 16.41
C PHE A 841 -18.47 1.83 15.04
N GLY A 842 -18.27 1.03 13.98
CA GLY A 842 -17.97 1.51 12.62
C GLY A 842 -19.20 1.64 11.74
N GLN A 843 -19.87 2.80 11.78
CA GLN A 843 -21.16 3.04 11.10
C GLN A 843 -21.08 2.87 9.57
N ASN A 844 -19.90 3.02 8.97
CA ASN A 844 -19.74 3.03 7.51
C ASN A 844 -19.30 1.70 6.88
N MET A 845 -19.00 0.67 7.68
CA MET A 845 -18.55 -0.63 7.15
C MET A 845 -19.63 -1.32 6.32
N ALA A 846 -19.26 -2.16 5.36
CA ALA A 846 -20.19 -2.84 4.45
C ALA A 846 -20.85 -4.06 5.11
N ASP A 847 -20.16 -4.67 6.07
CA ASP A 847 -20.43 -6.00 6.63
C ASP A 847 -20.72 -5.99 8.14
N GLY A 848 -20.67 -4.82 8.80
CA GLY A 848 -21.14 -4.66 10.18
C GLY A 848 -20.37 -3.59 10.96
N PRO A 849 -20.98 -2.96 11.99
CA PRO A 849 -20.29 -1.97 12.80
C PRO A 849 -19.33 -2.57 13.84
N PHE A 850 -19.45 -3.87 14.12
CA PHE A 850 -18.46 -4.67 14.84
C PHE A 850 -17.96 -5.82 13.95
N PRO A 851 -16.66 -6.15 14.03
CA PRO A 851 -16.11 -7.36 13.41
C PRO A 851 -16.87 -8.63 13.82
N GLU A 852 -17.19 -9.47 12.85
CA GLU A 852 -17.82 -10.78 13.06
C GLU A 852 -17.13 -11.85 12.21
N HIS A 853 -16.96 -13.04 12.79
CA HIS A 853 -16.36 -14.16 12.08
C HIS A 853 -17.27 -14.67 10.96
N TYR A 854 -16.75 -14.66 9.74
CA TYR A 854 -17.29 -15.38 8.61
C TYR A 854 -16.16 -16.22 7.98
N GLU A 855 -16.47 -17.43 7.54
CA GLU A 855 -15.50 -18.27 6.84
C GLU A 855 -15.11 -17.67 5.48
N PRO A 856 -13.90 -17.95 4.98
CA PRO A 856 -13.52 -17.69 3.59
C PRO A 856 -14.55 -18.24 2.60
N LEU A 857 -14.63 -17.64 1.40
CA LEU A 857 -15.54 -18.10 0.35
C LEU A 857 -15.28 -19.59 0.02
N GLU A 858 -14.01 -19.94 -0.02
CA GLU A 858 -13.50 -21.30 -0.17
C GLU A 858 -12.83 -21.74 1.13
N GLY A 859 -13.62 -22.30 2.06
CA GLY A 859 -13.16 -22.71 3.37
C GLY A 859 -13.23 -24.22 3.63
N PRO A 860 -12.53 -24.70 4.67
CA PRO A 860 -12.51 -26.12 5.07
C PRO A 860 -13.80 -26.59 5.76
N LEU A 861 -14.63 -25.66 6.25
CA LEU A 861 -15.84 -25.96 7.00
C LEU A 861 -17.10 -25.80 6.15
N ALA A 862 -18.08 -26.69 6.35
CA ALA A 862 -19.39 -26.59 5.71
C ALA A 862 -20.36 -25.63 6.44
N LYS A 863 -20.05 -25.28 7.69
CA LYS A 863 -20.84 -24.41 8.56
C LYS A 863 -19.90 -23.48 9.34
N ASN A 864 -20.38 -22.29 9.70
CA ASN A 864 -19.68 -21.38 10.59
C ASN A 864 -19.99 -21.78 12.05
N PRO A 865 -18.98 -22.05 12.91
CA PRO A 865 -19.24 -22.44 14.30
C PRO A 865 -19.74 -21.31 15.22
N MET A 866 -19.75 -20.06 14.75
CA MET A 866 -20.19 -18.87 15.48
C MET A 866 -21.65 -18.45 15.24
N SER A 867 -22.20 -18.78 14.06
CA SER A 867 -23.53 -18.36 13.63
C SER A 867 -24.03 -19.16 12.42
N GLY A 868 -25.31 -18.99 12.07
CA GLY A 868 -25.91 -19.52 10.84
C GLY A 868 -25.36 -18.94 9.54
N GLN A 869 -24.70 -17.77 9.59
CA GLN A 869 -24.14 -17.10 8.42
C GLN A 869 -22.73 -17.62 8.12
N LEU A 870 -22.58 -18.40 7.03
CA LEU A 870 -21.32 -19.07 6.69
C LEU A 870 -20.22 -18.11 6.21
N ILE A 871 -20.50 -17.44 5.09
CA ILE A 871 -19.57 -16.50 4.43
C ILE A 871 -20.03 -15.07 4.68
N ASN A 872 -19.14 -14.11 4.46
CA ASN A 872 -19.48 -12.69 4.63
C ASN A 872 -20.76 -12.35 3.83
N PRO A 873 -21.82 -11.83 4.49
CA PRO A 873 -23.10 -11.58 3.84
C PRO A 873 -23.07 -10.41 2.86
N ALA A 874 -22.02 -9.58 2.86
CA ALA A 874 -21.90 -8.37 2.04
C ALA A 874 -20.90 -8.46 0.88
N ILE A 875 -20.21 -9.59 0.67
CA ILE A 875 -19.31 -9.73 -0.48
C ILE A 875 -20.07 -9.82 -1.80
N GLU A 876 -19.46 -9.25 -2.83
CA GLU A 876 -19.85 -9.43 -4.22
C GLU A 876 -19.28 -10.74 -4.78
N ILE A 877 -20.12 -11.48 -5.51
CA ILE A 877 -19.76 -12.77 -6.11
C ILE A 877 -19.79 -12.61 -7.63
N PHE A 878 -18.62 -12.75 -8.27
CA PHE A 878 -18.49 -12.74 -9.72
C PHE A 878 -19.03 -14.05 -10.32
N ASN A 879 -19.54 -14.00 -11.55
CA ASN A 879 -20.34 -15.09 -12.12
C ASN A 879 -20.09 -15.38 -13.62
N SER A 880 -18.94 -14.97 -14.18
CA SER A 880 -18.54 -15.45 -15.50
C SER A 880 -18.26 -16.96 -15.49
N ASP A 881 -18.13 -17.56 -16.66
CA ASP A 881 -17.79 -18.97 -16.85
C ASP A 881 -16.42 -19.36 -16.25
N MET A 882 -15.55 -18.38 -15.99
CA MET A 882 -14.26 -18.57 -15.33
C MET A 882 -14.28 -18.31 -13.81
N ASP A 883 -15.37 -17.76 -13.25
CA ASP A 883 -15.49 -17.47 -11.81
C ASP A 883 -15.97 -18.71 -11.04
N LYS A 884 -15.17 -19.77 -11.10
CA LYS A 884 -15.48 -21.06 -10.47
C LYS A 884 -15.09 -21.05 -8.99
N ILE A 885 -15.98 -21.60 -8.15
CA ILE A 885 -15.82 -21.68 -6.69
C ILE A 885 -15.95 -23.14 -6.24
N ALA A 886 -15.07 -23.60 -5.36
CA ALA A 886 -15.14 -24.91 -4.72
C ALA A 886 -14.71 -24.82 -3.24
N ARG A 887 -15.62 -25.22 -2.34
CA ARG A 887 -15.30 -25.45 -0.93
C ARG A 887 -14.63 -26.82 -0.76
N ALA A 888 -14.22 -27.14 0.46
CA ALA A 888 -13.61 -28.42 0.76
C ALA A 888 -14.46 -29.61 0.28
N SER A 889 -13.80 -30.51 -0.45
CA SER A 889 -14.38 -31.72 -1.03
C SER A 889 -13.27 -32.76 -1.19
N GLU A 890 -13.62 -34.00 -1.57
CA GLU A 890 -12.62 -35.02 -1.91
C GLU A 890 -11.66 -34.56 -3.03
N LYS A 891 -12.16 -33.72 -3.95
CA LYS A 891 -11.37 -33.21 -5.08
C LYS A 891 -10.41 -32.07 -4.69
N PHE A 892 -10.79 -31.23 -3.72
CA PHE A 892 -9.99 -30.10 -3.26
C PHE A 892 -10.01 -30.02 -1.71
N PRO A 893 -9.28 -30.91 -1.02
CA PRO A 893 -9.41 -31.08 0.43
C PRO A 893 -8.51 -30.15 1.26
N TYR A 894 -7.54 -29.46 0.65
CA TYR A 894 -6.49 -28.74 1.39
C TYR A 894 -6.65 -27.23 1.29
N VAL A 895 -6.46 -26.53 2.42
CA VAL A 895 -6.42 -25.06 2.42
C VAL A 895 -5.09 -24.62 1.82
N CYS A 896 -5.09 -23.68 0.89
CA CYS A 896 -3.90 -23.05 0.36
C CYS A 896 -3.81 -21.61 0.85
N THR A 897 -2.59 -21.18 1.18
CA THR A 897 -2.26 -19.79 1.41
C THR A 897 -1.09 -19.38 0.53
N THR A 898 -1.16 -18.18 -0.05
CA THR A 898 -0.08 -17.61 -0.84
C THR A 898 0.76 -16.63 -0.03
N TYR A 899 2.08 -16.59 -0.24
CA TYR A 899 3.00 -15.65 0.42
C TYR A 899 4.18 -15.25 -0.47
N SER A 900 5.11 -14.46 0.07
CA SER A 900 6.37 -14.10 -0.59
C SER A 900 7.56 -14.63 0.22
N CYS A 901 8.74 -14.72 -0.39
CA CYS A 901 10.01 -14.95 0.28
C CYS A 901 10.84 -13.66 0.39
N THR A 902 11.97 -13.72 1.11
CA THR A 902 12.88 -12.57 1.29
C THR A 902 13.59 -12.18 0.00
N GLU A 903 13.90 -13.14 -0.84
CA GLU A 903 14.80 -13.01 -1.99
C GLU A 903 14.07 -12.44 -3.21
N HIS A 904 12.79 -12.77 -3.39
CA HIS A 904 11.97 -12.24 -4.49
C HIS A 904 11.04 -11.10 -4.09
N TRP A 905 10.54 -10.41 -5.12
CA TRP A 905 9.68 -9.24 -5.00
C TRP A 905 8.44 -9.34 -5.88
N CYS A 906 7.25 -9.17 -5.29
CA CYS A 906 5.96 -9.23 -5.99
C CYS A 906 5.84 -10.49 -6.89
N SER A 907 5.53 -10.37 -8.17
CA SER A 907 5.48 -11.49 -9.13
C SER A 907 6.86 -12.01 -9.58
N GLY A 908 7.93 -11.50 -8.97
CA GLY A 908 9.30 -11.75 -9.42
C GLY A 908 9.71 -10.95 -10.66
N ALA A 909 8.82 -10.14 -11.24
CA ALA A 909 9.08 -9.39 -12.49
C ALA A 909 10.32 -8.47 -12.45
N LEU A 910 10.84 -8.10 -11.28
CA LEU A 910 12.13 -7.40 -11.14
C LEU A 910 13.28 -8.32 -10.69
N THR A 911 12.98 -9.34 -9.87
CA THR A 911 14.00 -10.09 -9.12
C THR A 911 14.37 -11.42 -9.76
N ARG A 912 13.50 -12.01 -10.59
CA ARG A 912 13.85 -13.22 -11.38
C ARG A 912 14.96 -12.90 -12.38
N TRP A 913 15.00 -11.69 -12.91
CA TRP A 913 16.06 -11.19 -13.80
C TRP A 913 17.39 -10.88 -13.10
N GLN A 914 17.50 -11.08 -11.79
CA GLN A 914 18.71 -10.80 -11.02
C GLN A 914 19.36 -12.11 -10.59
N ALA A 915 20.51 -12.41 -11.18
CA ALA A 915 21.21 -13.68 -11.00
C ALA A 915 21.43 -14.05 -9.52
N TRP A 916 21.86 -13.11 -8.67
CA TRP A 916 22.09 -13.42 -7.25
C TRP A 916 20.81 -13.80 -6.48
N LEU A 917 19.67 -13.20 -6.83
CA LEU A 917 18.41 -13.49 -6.15
C LEU A 917 17.78 -14.77 -6.69
N LEU A 918 17.88 -14.98 -8.00
CA LEU A 918 17.46 -16.21 -8.65
C LEU A 918 18.30 -17.41 -8.19
N GLU A 919 19.62 -17.24 -8.00
CA GLU A 919 20.48 -18.28 -7.41
C GLU A 919 19.97 -18.73 -6.03
N ALA A 920 19.53 -17.78 -5.21
CA ALA A 920 19.06 -18.07 -3.86
C ALA A 920 17.67 -18.74 -3.81
N GLN A 921 16.79 -18.46 -4.77
CA GLN A 921 15.43 -19.02 -4.88
C GLN A 921 15.08 -19.30 -6.36
N PRO A 922 15.63 -20.38 -6.96
CA PRO A 922 15.65 -20.55 -8.42
C PRO A 922 14.35 -21.07 -9.04
N GLU A 923 13.51 -21.73 -8.25
CA GLU A 923 12.36 -22.48 -8.76
C GLU A 923 11.16 -22.38 -7.81
N GLN A 924 9.95 -22.40 -8.37
CA GLN A 924 8.72 -22.39 -7.61
C GLN A 924 8.57 -23.65 -6.77
N TYR A 925 8.19 -23.46 -5.51
CA TYR A 925 8.03 -24.55 -4.54
C TYR A 925 6.69 -24.47 -3.81
N ILE A 926 6.30 -25.55 -3.14
CA ILE A 926 5.22 -25.54 -2.16
C ILE A 926 5.75 -26.00 -0.81
N GLU A 927 5.22 -25.44 0.28
CA GLU A 927 5.45 -25.93 1.63
C GLU A 927 4.32 -26.87 2.03
N ILE A 928 4.66 -28.09 2.45
CA ILE A 928 3.72 -29.07 2.99
C ILE A 928 4.25 -29.70 4.29
N GLY A 929 3.33 -29.99 5.21
CA GLY A 929 3.67 -30.66 6.47
C GLY A 929 3.99 -32.14 6.28
N GLY A 930 4.84 -32.70 7.13
CA GLY A 930 5.26 -34.12 7.06
C GLY A 930 4.10 -35.12 7.00
N GLN A 931 3.05 -34.92 7.82
CA GLN A 931 1.87 -35.80 7.81
C GLN A 931 1.10 -35.78 6.47
N LEU A 932 1.04 -34.61 5.80
CA LEU A 932 0.40 -34.52 4.49
C LEU A 932 1.27 -35.18 3.42
N ALA A 933 2.58 -34.97 3.48
CA ALA A 933 3.53 -35.56 2.55
C ALA A 933 3.51 -37.10 2.62
N GLU A 934 3.49 -37.66 3.84
CA GLU A 934 3.36 -39.11 4.07
C GLU A 934 2.04 -39.65 3.50
N LYS A 935 0.91 -38.99 3.80
CA LYS A 935 -0.41 -39.35 3.25
C LYS A 935 -0.43 -39.38 1.73
N LEU A 936 0.32 -38.50 1.07
CA LEU A 936 0.36 -38.37 -0.39
C LEU A 936 1.51 -39.13 -1.05
N GLY A 937 2.41 -39.77 -0.29
CA GLY A 937 3.60 -40.45 -0.84
C GLY A 937 4.59 -39.49 -1.51
N ILE A 938 4.66 -38.24 -1.04
CA ILE A 938 5.53 -37.17 -1.58
C ILE A 938 6.79 -37.06 -0.72
N LYS A 939 7.96 -37.10 -1.35
CA LYS A 939 9.25 -36.85 -0.69
C LYS A 939 9.69 -35.40 -0.88
N ASN A 940 10.52 -34.91 0.05
CA ASN A 940 11.13 -33.59 -0.10
C ASN A 940 11.94 -33.50 -1.40
N GLY A 941 11.74 -32.42 -2.17
CA GLY A 941 12.41 -32.19 -3.44
C GLY A 941 11.72 -32.81 -4.66
N GLU A 942 10.69 -33.64 -4.49
CA GLU A 942 9.92 -34.14 -5.62
C GLU A 942 9.07 -33.05 -6.25
N HIS A 943 8.88 -33.11 -7.57
CA HIS A 943 7.96 -32.21 -8.25
C HIS A 943 6.53 -32.70 -8.10
N VAL A 944 5.63 -31.76 -7.88
CA VAL A 944 4.20 -32.03 -7.70
C VAL A 944 3.38 -31.03 -8.52
N LYS A 945 2.13 -31.41 -8.76
CA LYS A 945 1.11 -30.54 -9.33
C LYS A 945 0.18 -30.05 -8.23
N VAL A 946 -0.10 -28.75 -8.23
CA VAL A 946 -1.14 -28.15 -7.38
C VAL A 946 -2.28 -27.68 -8.24
N SER A 947 -3.51 -28.00 -7.85
CA SER A 947 -4.70 -27.63 -8.62
C SER A 947 -5.82 -27.10 -7.75
N SER A 948 -6.60 -26.18 -8.30
CA SER A 948 -7.90 -25.76 -7.76
C SER A 948 -8.97 -25.95 -8.83
N VAL A 949 -10.21 -25.55 -8.54
CA VAL A 949 -11.31 -25.63 -9.52
C VAL A 949 -11.09 -24.71 -10.74
N ARG A 950 -10.17 -23.74 -10.64
CA ARG A 950 -9.87 -22.76 -11.70
C ARG A 950 -8.74 -23.20 -12.63
N GLY A 951 -7.76 -23.95 -12.13
CA GLY A 951 -6.59 -24.32 -12.90
C GLY A 951 -5.55 -25.08 -12.09
N ALA A 952 -4.34 -25.18 -12.62
CA ALA A 952 -3.24 -25.87 -11.96
C ALA A 952 -1.90 -25.20 -12.25
N VAL A 953 -1.00 -25.28 -11.27
CA VAL A 953 0.44 -25.11 -11.48
C VAL A 953 1.01 -26.51 -11.67
N THR A 954 1.57 -26.77 -12.85
CA THR A 954 1.82 -28.12 -13.35
C THR A 954 3.09 -28.77 -12.81
N SER A 955 4.03 -27.98 -12.29
CA SER A 955 5.30 -28.46 -11.75
C SER A 955 5.80 -27.46 -10.71
N CYS A 956 5.97 -27.90 -9.48
CA CYS A 956 6.61 -27.13 -8.42
C CYS A 956 7.29 -28.09 -7.43
N VAL A 957 8.37 -27.65 -6.80
CA VAL A 957 9.17 -28.47 -5.87
C VAL A 957 8.44 -28.60 -4.53
N ALA A 958 8.24 -29.82 -4.04
CA ALA A 958 7.67 -30.05 -2.72
C ALA A 958 8.72 -29.85 -1.62
N MET A 959 8.56 -28.82 -0.80
CA MET A 959 9.32 -28.57 0.42
C MET A 959 8.57 -29.19 1.60
N VAL A 960 8.94 -30.42 1.98
CA VAL A 960 8.36 -31.13 3.12
C VAL A 960 9.01 -30.62 4.40
N THR A 961 8.23 -30.08 5.33
CA THR A 961 8.79 -29.37 6.49
C THR A 961 7.96 -29.53 7.77
N GLN A 962 8.62 -29.42 8.92
CA GLN A 962 7.99 -29.35 10.25
C GLN A 962 7.42 -27.96 10.56
N ARG A 963 7.74 -26.96 9.73
CA ARG A 963 7.26 -25.58 9.86
C ARG A 963 5.76 -25.43 9.60
N LEU A 964 5.16 -26.44 8.97
CA LEU A 964 3.74 -26.49 8.65
C LEU A 964 3.13 -27.71 9.33
N LYS A 965 2.17 -27.49 10.23
CA LYS A 965 1.48 -28.54 10.99
C LYS A 965 0.00 -28.54 10.63
N PRO A 966 -0.67 -29.71 10.63
CA PRO A 966 -2.12 -29.75 10.49
C PRO A 966 -2.79 -29.12 11.71
N PHE A 967 -3.99 -28.60 11.50
CA PHE A 967 -4.84 -28.04 12.54
C PHE A 967 -5.95 -29.01 12.91
N THR A 968 -6.34 -29.03 14.19
CA THR A 968 -7.58 -29.67 14.63
C THR A 968 -8.67 -28.61 14.72
N ILE A 969 -9.64 -28.64 13.80
CA ILE A 969 -10.69 -27.64 13.65
C ILE A 969 -12.04 -28.32 13.72
N GLU A 970 -12.88 -27.97 14.71
CA GLU A 970 -14.18 -28.61 14.94
C GLU A 970 -14.09 -30.16 14.90
N GLY A 971 -13.05 -30.71 15.54
CA GLY A 971 -12.78 -32.15 15.57
C GLY A 971 -12.18 -32.77 14.30
N LYS A 972 -11.89 -31.96 13.27
CA LYS A 972 -11.34 -32.43 11.98
C LYS A 972 -9.89 -32.02 11.81
N THR A 973 -9.08 -32.91 11.23
CA THR A 973 -7.73 -32.57 10.77
C THR A 973 -7.80 -31.78 9.47
N VAL A 974 -7.32 -30.55 9.48
CA VAL A 974 -7.22 -29.67 8.31
C VAL A 974 -5.73 -29.48 7.98
N HIS A 975 -5.34 -29.87 6.77
CA HIS A 975 -4.00 -29.60 6.26
C HIS A 975 -3.98 -28.29 5.46
N GLN A 976 -2.84 -27.61 5.54
CA GLN A 976 -2.56 -26.40 4.80
C GLN A 976 -1.38 -26.60 3.85
N VAL A 977 -1.45 -25.97 2.68
CA VAL A 977 -0.40 -25.88 1.67
C VAL A 977 0.05 -24.42 1.59
N GLY A 978 1.34 -24.20 1.63
CA GLY A 978 1.96 -22.89 1.44
C GLY A 978 2.54 -22.74 0.03
N MET A 979 2.33 -21.60 -0.63
CA MET A 979 2.90 -21.39 -1.97
C MET A 979 3.37 -19.94 -2.18
N PRO A 980 4.63 -19.69 -2.58
CA PRO A 980 5.09 -18.37 -2.95
C PRO A 980 4.43 -17.90 -4.25
N PHE A 981 4.18 -16.60 -4.43
CA PHE A 981 3.57 -16.04 -5.65
C PHE A 981 4.58 -15.31 -6.57
N ASN A 982 5.88 -15.53 -6.36
CA ASN A 982 6.96 -14.77 -6.99
C ASN A 982 7.40 -15.27 -8.37
N TYR A 983 6.70 -16.23 -8.97
CA TYR A 983 7.15 -16.95 -10.15
C TYR A 983 6.18 -16.81 -11.33
N GLY A 984 6.72 -16.96 -12.54
CA GLY A 984 6.00 -16.84 -13.79
C GLY A 984 6.78 -17.50 -14.93
N TRP A 985 6.08 -17.74 -16.04
CA TRP A 985 6.56 -18.59 -17.14
C TRP A 985 7.64 -17.95 -18.03
N LEU A 986 7.90 -16.64 -17.90
CA LEU A 986 8.77 -15.94 -18.85
C LEU A 986 10.26 -16.11 -18.55
N PHE A 987 10.64 -16.07 -17.27
CA PHE A 987 12.04 -16.10 -16.85
C PHE A 987 12.19 -16.80 -15.48
N PRO A 988 13.22 -17.63 -15.26
CA PRO A 988 14.33 -17.97 -16.16
C PRO A 988 13.88 -18.73 -17.41
N LYS A 989 14.73 -18.73 -18.44
CA LYS A 989 14.43 -19.45 -19.69
C LYS A 989 14.21 -20.94 -19.39
N ASP A 990 13.26 -21.54 -20.09
CA ASP A 990 12.91 -22.96 -19.98
C ASP A 990 12.38 -23.36 -18.59
N THR A 991 11.99 -22.38 -17.76
CA THR A 991 11.31 -22.63 -16.49
C THR A 991 9.99 -23.39 -16.69
N LYS A 992 9.66 -24.22 -15.71
CA LYS A 992 8.34 -24.87 -15.60
C LYS A 992 7.41 -24.13 -14.63
N ASP A 993 7.90 -23.05 -14.04
CA ASP A 993 7.14 -22.23 -13.10
C ASP A 993 6.02 -21.48 -13.81
N ASP A 994 4.94 -21.23 -13.08
CA ASP A 994 3.92 -20.28 -13.53
C ASP A 994 3.23 -19.63 -12.33
N SER A 995 2.31 -18.72 -12.58
CA SER A 995 1.61 -17.96 -11.54
C SER A 995 0.82 -18.85 -10.60
N THR A 996 1.10 -18.75 -9.31
CA THR A 996 0.26 -19.31 -8.23
C THR A 996 -1.19 -18.82 -8.29
N ASN A 997 -1.44 -17.66 -8.93
CA ASN A 997 -2.77 -17.09 -9.04
C ASN A 997 -3.67 -17.73 -10.10
N PHE A 998 -3.24 -18.80 -10.78
CA PHE A 998 -4.19 -19.73 -11.40
C PHE A 998 -5.12 -20.37 -10.37
N LEU A 999 -4.62 -20.53 -9.15
CA LEU A 999 -5.31 -21.26 -8.10
C LEU A 999 -6.30 -20.40 -7.34
N THR A 1000 -6.15 -19.08 -7.32
CA THR A 1000 -6.86 -18.15 -6.43
C THR A 1000 -8.22 -17.72 -6.96
N PRO A 1001 -9.25 -17.54 -6.09
CA PRO A 1001 -10.60 -17.17 -6.51
C PRO A 1001 -10.73 -15.68 -6.87
N SER A 1002 -11.66 -15.38 -7.78
CA SER A 1002 -12.09 -14.00 -8.08
C SER A 1002 -13.16 -13.55 -7.07
N VAL A 1003 -12.75 -13.27 -5.84
CA VAL A 1003 -13.57 -12.68 -4.77
C VAL A 1003 -12.69 -11.77 -3.92
N GLY A 1004 -13.26 -10.79 -3.24
CA GLY A 1004 -12.51 -9.95 -2.30
C GLY A 1004 -13.33 -9.40 -1.15
N ASP A 1005 -12.62 -8.65 -0.31
CA ASP A 1005 -13.14 -7.90 0.84
C ASP A 1005 -14.41 -7.10 0.50
N ALA A 1006 -15.43 -7.18 1.36
CA ALA A 1006 -16.75 -6.56 1.10
C ALA A 1006 -16.70 -5.02 1.01
N ASN A 1007 -15.69 -4.39 1.60
CA ASN A 1007 -15.57 -2.94 1.65
C ASN A 1007 -14.72 -2.39 0.49
N THR A 1008 -13.71 -3.15 0.07
CA THR A 1008 -12.63 -2.64 -0.78
C THR A 1008 -12.28 -3.55 -1.95
N PHE A 1009 -12.86 -4.73 -2.08
CA PHE A 1009 -12.58 -5.68 -3.17
C PHE A 1009 -11.10 -6.09 -3.24
N CYS A 1010 -10.38 -6.04 -2.12
CA CYS A 1010 -9.05 -6.65 -2.01
C CYS A 1010 -9.20 -8.17 -2.11
N PRO A 1011 -8.55 -8.86 -3.06
CA PRO A 1011 -8.87 -10.26 -3.31
C PRO A 1011 -8.48 -11.22 -2.19
N GLU A 1012 -9.20 -12.35 -2.12
CA GLU A 1012 -8.92 -13.44 -1.19
C GLU A 1012 -7.80 -14.35 -1.71
N TYR A 1013 -6.56 -14.03 -1.32
CA TYR A 1013 -5.35 -14.78 -1.71
C TYR A 1013 -4.84 -15.71 -0.61
N LYS A 1014 -5.35 -15.56 0.62
CA LYS A 1014 -4.76 -16.16 1.83
C LYS A 1014 -5.48 -17.41 2.33
N ALA A 1015 -6.68 -17.70 1.83
CA ALA A 1015 -7.43 -18.90 2.17
C ALA A 1015 -8.34 -19.33 1.00
N PHE A 1016 -8.01 -20.45 0.37
CA PHE A 1016 -8.82 -21.08 -0.69
C PHE A 1016 -8.51 -22.57 -0.78
N MET A 1017 -9.26 -23.33 -1.58
CA MET A 1017 -9.12 -24.80 -1.61
C MET A 1017 -8.29 -25.30 -2.80
N VAL A 1018 -7.40 -26.26 -2.55
CA VAL A 1018 -6.55 -26.92 -3.55
C VAL A 1018 -6.45 -28.43 -3.33
N ASN A 1019 -5.86 -29.10 -4.31
CA ASN A 1019 -5.34 -30.45 -4.22
C ASN A 1019 -3.85 -30.47 -4.60
N VAL A 1020 -3.11 -31.45 -4.08
CA VAL A 1020 -1.70 -31.71 -4.40
C VAL A 1020 -1.57 -33.15 -4.88
N THR A 1021 -1.00 -33.33 -6.07
CA THR A 1021 -0.79 -34.66 -6.67
C THR A 1021 0.65 -34.83 -7.08
N LYS A 1022 1.20 -36.02 -6.82
CA LYS A 1022 2.51 -36.43 -7.32
C LYS A 1022 2.51 -36.46 -8.86
N LEU A 1023 3.64 -36.06 -9.47
CA LEU A 1023 3.85 -36.11 -10.92
C LEU A 1023 4.49 -37.43 -11.37
#